data_AF-M5IHH5-F1
#
_entry.id   AF-M5IHH5-F1
#
_cell.length_a   1.000
_cell.length_b   1.000
_cell.length_c   1.000
_cell.angle_alpha   90.00
_cell.angle_beta   90.00
_cell.angle_gamma   90.00
#
_symmetry.space_group_name_H-M   'P 1'
#
loop_
_entity.id
_entity.type
_entity.pdbx_description
1 polymer ?
#
loop_
_entity_poly.entity_id
_entity_poly.type
_entity_poly.pdbx_seq_one_letter_code
_entity_poly.pdbx_strand_id
1 'polypeptide(L)'
;MAVTQAQVAQLYVALFNRAPEGAGFNAWVAAGANKTQAQLAQLMLESPAALAYYGNTIDTDKGYIETIYKNILGKDYSQDPNGIDSWVLHLQLGHSRGETLVKLFEVATSALAKAADPVAAKIFENKTALSAYMAEKIPNIQTDSLGNYDYAIFQEIIRTTTATNFDEQKAKIDALASATVHTLTNGAETLTGSAGVDIYSAVASSFADRNTLSVEDKIDGGAGNDMLNVKIDDSFTGFTTGYVKNVEALNLANTSNTQRVFNADKVEGLQSVSTHGTNGIRVTNLSNIVDLTVIDQKDSTEVGIAYNTELVKGKNDSQNLTLNNVGRATPDTENDSHKNSLKVKFNGIETLNITTREKASYIKDVENKFITVKGEADLTISTKDKDIHTKDFVNSLDASALTGNLTADLTESAYYTSIKSGNGNDTIKIGKLESNSVSIDMGAGNDTLQIEKVSSLKQIQLKGVDSIEIFDKNDSVSALDLTGQTDVKSLTAGQLDATLVITSSSIKTVNLTDKVDAKATSVGNGQGVLHINDKFVDTINYAIDNATTPQDIIGKVRVSESKNLTVNLDKSVKTVNGNLTDNAASVIEAPKATTINVNVNMVENSGLSLRNIHELKTINLTNNDPKKFTFDIHEDARVKTLNIATLGALDVLDKGLQYVSEINVKGLANMPVASLVELHNLGATDSENGVKLNVNDLVTVYQGSSHVTALKVGDVTTKKSTNAGANFNFKNVTNDIEVNKFDVGGEITFVANKIGNVKIADEIKSKNSGATFDISDSRFNVDIANNIDVKNDLNFTAKGVTGQVLISNIKAENVNINLSNIKGQNAPSAVNIGNMNADHVKNVNITLKDVFKDVVVGALDLKSAAVIDGKIKVKDSTSINIDAGNTKGIVNLGATGSVSADSVTVDLSKTIGANVFNSIVADTVVYKGSTQTPLSTDVNITMKQDINSKDFVANVTTSAQADKLVVTAATKFSLVNGSESVEGKDLETATISGDMGTGTDEYTFNDTNAEKLTKIDFSGLKNVEKGTITNTASKVIEIIKATDGDDTITLAGDQKAAKISIDAGEGNNTIKTGTFLAPGSAGADPKGQIITIKSGSGNDTFDVSTSVIGAGFDSANESHTRLVTIDKINVGDKIKFAGGTAPIEKVAIDANGNAQDNFALAAKHGGFFGGSHNQAGKIYAYSYLNDTYLVYNAATGDADFGAGDTIVKLSGVNIANLDTTVNAGEVTINAF
;
A
#
# COMPACT_ATOMS: atom_id res chain seq x y z
N MET A 1 -45.32 -51.76 19.87
CA MET A 1 -44.90 -53.16 20.12
C MET A 1 -44.13 -53.19 21.42
N ALA A 2 -44.32 -54.22 22.24
CA ALA A 2 -43.49 -54.46 23.43
C ALA A 2 -42.04 -54.66 23.01
N VAL A 3 -41.08 -54.16 23.80
CA VAL A 3 -39.65 -54.36 23.54
C VAL A 3 -39.29 -55.84 23.73
N THR A 4 -38.58 -56.43 22.77
CA THR A 4 -38.14 -57.84 22.82
C THR A 4 -36.88 -58.01 23.67
N GLN A 5 -36.62 -59.23 24.14
CA GLN A 5 -35.37 -59.59 24.82
C GLN A 5 -34.12 -59.23 23.99
N ALA A 6 -34.15 -59.48 22.68
CA ALA A 6 -33.06 -59.11 21.77
C ALA A 6 -32.82 -57.59 21.74
N GLN A 7 -33.89 -56.78 21.74
CA GLN A 7 -33.77 -55.33 21.78
C GLN A 7 -33.22 -54.82 23.13
N VAL A 8 -33.55 -55.47 24.25
CA VAL A 8 -32.94 -55.15 25.56
C VAL A 8 -31.44 -55.50 25.55
N ALA A 9 -31.05 -56.65 24.99
CA ALA A 9 -29.63 -57.03 24.88
C ALA A 9 -28.84 -56.04 23.99
N GLN A 10 -29.43 -55.59 22.87
CA GLN A 10 -28.84 -54.54 22.01
C GLN A 10 -28.63 -53.24 22.77
N LEU A 11 -29.60 -52.82 23.59
CA LEU A 11 -29.48 -51.60 24.40
C LEU A 11 -28.37 -51.73 25.43
N TYR A 12 -28.20 -52.90 26.05
CA TYR A 12 -27.11 -53.13 26.99
C TYR A 12 -25.72 -52.99 26.33
N VAL A 13 -25.54 -53.58 25.15
CA VAL A 13 -24.30 -53.44 24.37
C VAL A 13 -24.07 -51.99 23.94
N ALA A 14 -25.09 -51.31 23.42
CA ALA A 14 -24.91 -49.98 22.88
C ALA A 14 -24.71 -48.88 23.94
N LEU A 15 -25.45 -48.97 25.05
CA LEU A 15 -25.42 -47.97 26.12
C LEU A 15 -24.30 -48.20 27.13
N PHE A 16 -23.90 -49.44 27.35
CA PHE A 16 -22.96 -49.79 28.43
C PHE A 16 -21.74 -50.61 27.97
N ASN A 17 -21.67 -51.01 26.69
CA ASN A 17 -20.66 -51.94 26.16
C ASN A 17 -20.48 -53.19 27.02
N ARG A 18 -21.58 -53.70 27.58
CA ARG A 18 -21.60 -54.72 28.63
C ARG A 18 -22.83 -55.60 28.47
N ALA A 19 -22.72 -56.87 28.87
CA ALA A 19 -23.84 -57.80 28.98
C ALA A 19 -24.53 -57.69 30.36
N PRO A 20 -25.84 -57.91 30.49
CA PRO A 20 -26.51 -58.05 31.78
C PRO A 20 -26.46 -59.47 32.33
N GLU A 21 -26.69 -59.59 33.62
CA GLU A 21 -27.12 -60.80 34.32
C GLU A 21 -28.65 -61.00 34.19
N GLY A 22 -29.13 -62.23 34.39
CA GLY A 22 -30.51 -62.62 34.13
C GLY A 22 -31.55 -61.81 34.89
N ALA A 23 -31.32 -61.50 36.17
CA ALA A 23 -32.26 -60.71 36.97
C ALA A 23 -32.42 -59.27 36.45
N GLY A 24 -31.33 -58.54 36.23
CA GLY A 24 -31.36 -57.19 35.67
C GLY A 24 -31.93 -57.15 34.25
N PHE A 25 -31.56 -58.12 33.41
CA PHE A 25 -32.11 -58.25 32.07
C PHE A 25 -33.64 -58.41 32.07
N ASN A 26 -34.16 -59.33 32.90
CA ASN A 26 -35.59 -59.56 33.01
C ASN A 26 -36.35 -58.35 33.57
N ALA A 27 -35.74 -57.58 34.48
CA ALA A 27 -36.32 -56.34 34.99
C ALA A 27 -36.51 -55.29 33.87
N TRP A 28 -35.52 -55.11 32.99
CA TRP A 28 -35.64 -54.19 31.86
C TRP A 28 -36.59 -54.69 30.76
N VAL A 29 -36.65 -56.00 30.53
CA VAL A 29 -37.67 -56.61 29.64
C VAL A 29 -39.08 -56.34 30.18
N ALA A 30 -39.30 -56.49 31.49
CA ALA A 30 -40.57 -56.17 32.12
C ALA A 30 -40.90 -54.66 32.04
N ALA A 31 -39.92 -53.78 32.27
CA ALA A 31 -40.08 -52.33 32.16
C ALA A 31 -40.43 -51.88 30.71
N GLY A 32 -39.99 -52.64 29.71
CA GLY A 32 -40.24 -52.45 28.29
C GLY A 32 -41.57 -52.99 27.76
N ALA A 33 -42.36 -53.72 28.57
CA ALA A 33 -43.58 -54.41 28.10
C ALA A 33 -44.61 -53.47 27.43
N ASN A 34 -44.68 -52.21 27.87
CA ASN A 34 -45.61 -51.20 27.36
C ASN A 34 -44.91 -49.96 26.75
N LYS A 35 -43.64 -50.07 26.34
CA LYS A 35 -42.83 -48.96 25.80
C LYS A 35 -42.29 -49.29 24.40
N THR A 36 -41.95 -48.27 23.62
CA THR A 36 -41.11 -48.45 22.43
C THR A 36 -39.65 -48.65 22.81
N GLN A 37 -38.82 -49.18 21.90
CA GLN A 37 -37.38 -49.33 22.14
C GLN A 37 -36.71 -47.98 22.45
N ALA A 38 -37.15 -46.89 21.79
CA ALA A 38 -36.63 -45.54 22.04
C ALA A 38 -37.00 -45.03 23.44
N GLN A 39 -38.24 -45.27 23.88
CA GLN A 39 -38.68 -44.92 25.24
C GLN A 39 -37.96 -45.73 26.31
N LEU A 40 -37.67 -47.02 26.05
CA LEU A 40 -36.88 -47.84 26.97
C LEU A 40 -35.40 -47.41 27.00
N ALA A 41 -34.82 -47.10 25.84
CA ALA A 41 -33.46 -46.57 25.75
C ALA A 41 -33.28 -45.28 26.55
N GLN A 42 -34.25 -44.36 26.42
CA GLN A 42 -34.29 -43.12 27.19
C GLN A 42 -34.35 -43.40 28.71
N LEU A 43 -35.20 -44.34 29.13
CA LEU A 43 -35.31 -44.73 30.54
C LEU A 43 -34.02 -45.39 31.08
N MET A 44 -33.32 -46.18 30.27
CA MET A 44 -32.03 -46.78 30.64
C MET A 44 -30.93 -45.72 30.78
N LEU A 45 -30.92 -44.69 29.92
CA LEU A 45 -30.00 -43.56 30.00
C LEU A 45 -30.19 -42.70 31.26
N GLU A 46 -31.41 -42.64 31.79
CA GLU A 46 -31.73 -41.93 33.02
C GLU A 46 -31.40 -42.74 34.29
N SER A 47 -30.96 -43.99 34.14
CA SER A 47 -30.64 -44.85 35.28
C SER A 47 -29.33 -44.43 35.97
N PRO A 48 -29.19 -44.67 37.30
CA PRO A 48 -27.94 -44.42 38.02
C PRO A 48 -26.73 -45.13 37.40
N ALA A 49 -26.93 -46.30 36.79
CA ALA A 49 -25.87 -47.06 36.11
C ALA A 49 -25.36 -46.34 34.85
N ALA A 50 -26.24 -45.67 34.10
CA ALA A 50 -25.84 -44.86 32.94
C ALA A 50 -25.09 -43.60 33.37
N LEU A 51 -25.55 -42.92 34.42
CA LEU A 51 -24.84 -41.77 34.98
C LEU A 51 -23.42 -42.14 35.45
N ALA A 52 -23.26 -43.31 36.06
CA ALA A 52 -21.95 -43.82 36.47
C ALA A 52 -21.05 -44.23 35.27
N TYR A 53 -21.63 -44.84 34.23
CA TYR A 53 -20.89 -45.32 33.06
C TYR A 53 -20.41 -44.18 32.15
N TYR A 54 -21.28 -43.22 31.85
CA TYR A 54 -20.93 -42.10 30.99
C TYR A 54 -20.19 -40.98 31.75
N GLY A 55 -20.43 -40.80 33.05
CA GLY A 55 -19.94 -39.62 33.76
C GLY A 55 -20.39 -38.34 33.05
N ASN A 56 -19.48 -37.37 32.88
CA ASN A 56 -19.81 -36.08 32.24
C ASN A 56 -19.90 -36.15 30.70
N THR A 57 -19.51 -37.26 30.04
CA THR A 57 -19.54 -37.31 28.55
C THR A 57 -20.96 -37.32 27.99
N ILE A 58 -21.94 -37.78 28.78
CA ILE A 58 -23.35 -37.70 28.45
C ILE A 58 -23.86 -36.27 28.43
N ASP A 59 -23.16 -35.26 28.97
CA ASP A 59 -23.70 -33.90 29.04
C ASP A 59 -23.67 -33.16 27.69
N THR A 60 -22.97 -33.71 26.69
CA THR A 60 -22.88 -33.14 25.33
C THR A 60 -23.43 -34.09 24.27
N ASP A 61 -24.04 -33.55 23.22
CA ASP A 61 -24.55 -34.37 22.11
C ASP A 61 -23.43 -35.14 21.41
N LYS A 62 -22.28 -34.50 21.19
CA LYS A 62 -21.10 -35.14 20.59
C LYS A 62 -20.57 -36.29 21.45
N GLY A 63 -20.38 -36.08 22.75
CA GLY A 63 -19.89 -37.12 23.65
C GLY A 63 -20.83 -38.32 23.78
N TYR A 64 -22.15 -38.07 23.78
CA TYR A 64 -23.14 -39.15 23.74
C TYR A 64 -23.07 -39.95 22.43
N ILE A 65 -23.06 -39.27 21.27
CA ILE A 65 -23.00 -39.93 19.96
C ILE A 65 -21.70 -40.73 19.80
N GLU A 66 -20.54 -40.15 20.11
CA GLU A 66 -19.25 -40.83 19.99
C GLU A 66 -19.22 -42.14 20.79
N THR A 67 -19.78 -42.14 22.01
CA THR A 67 -19.83 -43.33 22.86
C THR A 67 -20.67 -44.46 22.25
N ILE A 68 -21.89 -44.15 21.80
CA ILE A 68 -22.77 -45.17 21.20
C ILE A 68 -22.28 -45.60 19.81
N TYR A 69 -21.67 -44.69 19.05
CA TYR A 69 -21.09 -44.98 17.74
C TYR A 69 -19.93 -45.97 17.88
N LYS A 70 -19.07 -45.76 18.89
CA LYS A 70 -17.99 -46.68 19.23
C LYS A 70 -18.51 -48.03 19.71
N ASN A 71 -19.53 -48.07 20.56
CA ASN A 71 -20.07 -49.33 21.07
C ASN A 71 -20.73 -50.19 19.98
N ILE A 72 -21.40 -49.55 19.01
CA ILE A 72 -22.15 -50.22 17.94
C ILE A 72 -21.24 -50.56 16.76
N LEU A 73 -20.46 -49.59 16.27
CA LEU A 73 -19.71 -49.71 15.03
C LEU A 73 -18.20 -49.91 15.25
N GLY A 74 -17.72 -49.78 16.49
CA GLY A 74 -16.27 -49.82 16.78
C GLY A 74 -15.51 -48.63 16.22
N LYS A 75 -16.21 -47.53 15.88
CA LYS A 75 -15.64 -46.33 15.24
C LYS A 75 -15.72 -45.12 16.14
N ASP A 76 -14.72 -44.25 16.06
CA ASP A 76 -14.73 -42.93 16.67
C ASP A 76 -14.66 -41.80 15.61
N TYR A 77 -14.55 -40.55 16.09
CA TYR A 77 -14.58 -39.36 15.24
C TYR A 77 -13.39 -39.27 14.29
N SER A 78 -12.24 -39.88 14.61
CA SER A 78 -11.08 -39.90 13.72
C SER A 78 -11.32 -40.80 12.50
N GLN A 79 -12.13 -41.84 12.68
CA GLN A 79 -12.38 -42.86 11.67
C GLN A 79 -13.60 -42.52 10.79
N ASP A 80 -14.58 -41.78 11.32
CA ASP A 80 -15.78 -41.37 10.58
C ASP A 80 -16.39 -40.04 11.10
N PRO A 81 -15.69 -38.91 10.90
CA PRO A 81 -16.13 -37.62 11.43
C PRO A 81 -17.47 -37.19 10.81
N ASN A 82 -17.64 -37.40 9.50
CA ASN A 82 -18.87 -37.06 8.79
C ASN A 82 -20.06 -37.89 9.26
N GLY A 83 -19.86 -39.18 9.54
CA GLY A 83 -20.89 -40.05 10.10
C GLY A 83 -21.31 -39.58 11.48
N ILE A 84 -20.36 -39.29 12.37
CA ILE A 84 -20.66 -38.81 13.73
C ILE A 84 -21.32 -37.43 13.71
N ASP A 85 -20.83 -36.48 12.92
CA ASP A 85 -21.45 -35.16 12.77
C ASP A 85 -22.88 -35.25 12.24
N SER A 86 -23.18 -36.21 11.36
CA SER A 86 -24.54 -36.46 10.88
C SER A 86 -25.48 -36.93 12.00
N TRP A 87 -24.98 -37.72 12.96
CA TRP A 87 -25.77 -38.17 14.12
C TRP A 87 -25.88 -37.13 15.22
N VAL A 88 -24.85 -36.30 15.40
CA VAL A 88 -24.93 -35.11 16.26
C VAL A 88 -25.96 -34.14 15.70
N LEU A 89 -25.96 -33.92 14.39
CA LEU A 89 -26.98 -33.11 13.71
C LEU A 89 -28.38 -33.70 13.91
N HIS A 90 -28.55 -35.03 13.90
CA HIS A 90 -29.84 -35.67 14.17
C HIS A 90 -30.41 -35.31 15.56
N LEU A 91 -29.56 -35.20 16.59
CA LEU A 91 -29.97 -34.71 17.92
C LEU A 91 -30.29 -33.20 17.90
N GLN A 92 -29.43 -32.41 17.25
CA GLN A 92 -29.61 -30.95 17.14
C GLN A 92 -30.88 -30.55 16.39
N LEU A 93 -31.40 -31.43 15.51
CA LEU A 93 -32.68 -31.27 14.82
C LEU A 93 -33.91 -31.58 15.71
N GLY A 94 -33.72 -31.88 17.00
CA GLY A 94 -34.77 -32.01 18.00
C GLY A 94 -35.23 -33.44 18.30
N HIS A 95 -34.53 -34.46 17.80
CA HIS A 95 -34.80 -35.85 18.15
C HIS A 95 -34.22 -36.22 19.52
N SER A 96 -34.90 -37.07 20.28
CA SER A 96 -34.39 -37.56 21.57
C SER A 96 -33.20 -38.51 21.41
N ARG A 97 -32.44 -38.71 22.49
CA ARG A 97 -31.31 -39.65 22.53
C ARG A 97 -31.73 -41.09 22.31
N GLY A 98 -32.87 -41.48 22.88
CA GLY A 98 -33.48 -42.78 22.62
C GLY A 98 -33.92 -42.99 21.17
N GLU A 99 -34.51 -41.98 20.52
CA GLU A 99 -34.89 -42.05 19.09
C GLU A 99 -33.66 -42.14 18.18
N THR A 100 -32.64 -41.34 18.46
CA THR A 100 -31.39 -41.34 17.70
C THR A 100 -30.67 -42.68 17.79
N LEU A 101 -30.61 -43.28 18.99
CA LEU A 101 -30.01 -44.61 19.17
C LEU A 101 -30.75 -45.71 18.39
N VAL A 102 -32.10 -45.70 18.42
CA VAL A 102 -32.89 -46.69 17.66
C VAL A 102 -32.71 -46.49 16.16
N LYS A 103 -32.65 -45.25 15.68
CA LYS A 103 -32.40 -44.98 14.26
C LYS A 103 -31.00 -45.42 13.84
N LEU A 104 -30.01 -45.24 14.71
CA LEU A 104 -28.65 -45.75 14.51
C LEU A 104 -28.63 -47.29 14.40
N PHE A 105 -29.41 -48.02 15.20
CA PHE A 105 -29.56 -49.48 15.03
C PHE A 105 -30.16 -49.87 13.68
N GLU A 106 -31.20 -49.16 13.24
CA GLU A 106 -31.84 -49.41 11.94
C GLU A 106 -30.84 -49.21 10.79
N VAL A 107 -30.04 -48.13 10.85
CA VAL A 107 -29.00 -47.86 9.85
C VAL A 107 -27.87 -48.88 9.93
N ALA A 108 -27.33 -49.14 11.12
CA ALA A 108 -26.21 -50.06 11.35
C ALA A 108 -26.53 -51.51 10.95
N THR A 109 -27.80 -51.91 10.99
CA THR A 109 -28.24 -53.26 10.62
C THR A 109 -28.75 -53.38 9.17
N SER A 110 -28.79 -52.26 8.43
CA SER A 110 -29.22 -52.21 7.02
C SER A 110 -28.29 -53.01 6.09
N ALA A 111 -28.82 -53.47 4.96
CA ALA A 111 -28.03 -54.22 3.98
C ALA A 111 -26.85 -53.41 3.41
N LEU A 112 -27.02 -52.08 3.28
CA LEU A 112 -25.97 -51.18 2.81
C LEU A 112 -24.85 -51.02 3.84
N ALA A 113 -25.19 -50.80 5.12
CA ALA A 113 -24.19 -50.69 6.18
C ALA A 113 -23.40 -51.99 6.38
N LYS A 114 -24.10 -53.15 6.32
CA LYS A 114 -23.46 -54.47 6.39
C LYS A 114 -22.52 -54.76 5.23
N ALA A 115 -22.82 -54.26 4.03
CA ALA A 115 -21.94 -54.39 2.87
C ALA A 115 -20.73 -53.44 2.95
N ALA A 116 -20.92 -52.23 3.50
CA ALA A 116 -19.87 -51.25 3.66
C ALA A 116 -18.85 -51.63 4.74
N ASP A 117 -19.31 -52.27 5.83
CA ASP A 117 -18.44 -52.73 6.92
C ASP A 117 -18.93 -54.07 7.51
N PRO A 118 -18.62 -55.19 6.84
CA PRO A 118 -19.09 -56.51 7.27
C PRO A 118 -18.49 -56.95 8.61
N VAL A 119 -17.32 -56.43 8.99
CA VAL A 119 -16.64 -56.76 10.25
C VAL A 119 -17.33 -56.06 11.42
N ALA A 120 -17.56 -54.75 11.34
CA ALA A 120 -18.26 -54.00 12.40
C ALA A 120 -19.68 -54.54 12.64
N ALA A 121 -20.41 -54.81 11.55
CA ALA A 121 -21.75 -55.38 11.64
C ALA A 121 -21.76 -56.76 12.34
N LYS A 122 -20.76 -57.61 12.06
CA LYS A 122 -20.64 -58.94 12.67
C LYS A 122 -20.24 -58.87 14.14
N ILE A 123 -19.38 -57.93 14.52
CA ILE A 123 -19.01 -57.66 15.92
C ILE A 123 -20.26 -57.27 16.72
N PHE A 124 -21.05 -56.33 16.22
CA PHE A 124 -22.26 -55.88 16.92
C PHE A 124 -23.30 -57.01 17.08
N GLU A 125 -23.48 -57.83 16.05
CA GLU A 125 -24.32 -59.03 16.11
C GLU A 125 -23.83 -60.01 17.18
N ASN A 126 -22.54 -60.35 17.19
CA ASN A 126 -21.95 -61.28 18.15
C ASN A 126 -22.05 -60.75 19.59
N LYS A 127 -21.74 -59.45 19.82
CA LYS A 127 -21.88 -58.80 21.14
C LYS A 127 -23.31 -58.87 21.65
N THR A 128 -24.27 -58.56 20.79
CA THR A 128 -25.71 -58.61 21.13
C THR A 128 -26.13 -60.02 21.51
N ALA A 129 -25.74 -61.03 20.73
CA ALA A 129 -26.08 -62.42 20.98
C ALA A 129 -25.43 -62.95 22.27
N LEU A 130 -24.15 -62.62 22.53
CA LEU A 130 -23.48 -62.97 23.78
C LEU A 130 -24.09 -62.24 24.99
N SER A 131 -24.54 -61.00 24.81
CA SER A 131 -25.24 -60.25 25.86
C SER A 131 -26.55 -60.95 26.26
N ALA A 132 -27.32 -61.45 25.31
CA ALA A 132 -28.52 -62.23 25.62
C ALA A 132 -28.16 -63.60 26.24
N TYR A 133 -27.12 -64.26 25.73
CA TYR A 133 -26.66 -65.55 26.23
C TYR A 133 -26.16 -65.49 27.67
N MET A 134 -25.41 -64.44 28.01
CA MET A 134 -24.95 -64.17 29.37
C MET A 134 -26.11 -64.06 30.35
N ALA A 135 -27.14 -63.28 29.99
CA ALA A 135 -28.33 -63.11 30.82
C ALA A 135 -29.12 -64.42 31.00
N GLU A 136 -29.11 -65.31 30.01
CA GLU A 136 -29.72 -66.64 30.12
C GLU A 136 -28.96 -67.55 31.10
N LYS A 137 -27.62 -67.55 31.03
CA LYS A 137 -26.79 -68.52 31.77
C LYS A 137 -26.42 -68.07 33.17
N ILE A 138 -26.30 -66.77 33.41
CA ILE A 138 -25.90 -66.23 34.71
C ILE A 138 -27.10 -65.49 35.33
N PRO A 139 -27.90 -66.17 36.17
CA PRO A 139 -29.15 -65.60 36.67
C PRO A 139 -28.93 -64.43 37.63
N ASN A 140 -27.85 -64.46 38.41
CA ASN A 140 -27.42 -63.41 39.33
C ASN A 140 -25.89 -63.43 39.42
N ILE A 141 -25.31 -62.32 39.83
CA ILE A 141 -23.90 -62.24 40.20
C ILE A 141 -23.74 -61.82 41.67
N GLN A 142 -22.61 -62.19 42.26
CA GLN A 142 -22.26 -61.81 43.63
C GLN A 142 -22.07 -60.30 43.73
N THR A 143 -22.50 -59.71 44.84
CA THR A 143 -22.16 -58.34 45.21
C THR A 143 -20.87 -58.35 46.03
N ASP A 144 -20.03 -57.35 45.84
CA ASP A 144 -18.89 -57.12 46.72
C ASP A 144 -19.34 -56.85 48.19
N SER A 145 -18.38 -56.75 49.11
CA SER A 145 -18.64 -56.44 50.52
C SER A 145 -19.32 -55.08 50.78
N LEU A 146 -19.50 -54.25 49.75
CA LEU A 146 -20.16 -52.94 49.76
C LEU A 146 -21.54 -52.98 49.07
N GLY A 147 -21.96 -54.12 48.53
CA GLY A 147 -23.24 -54.29 47.83
C GLY A 147 -23.20 -53.96 46.33
N ASN A 148 -22.02 -53.71 45.74
CA ASN A 148 -21.89 -53.41 44.32
C ASN A 148 -21.72 -54.67 43.49
N TYR A 149 -22.31 -54.66 42.30
CA TYR A 149 -22.21 -55.73 41.34
C TYR A 149 -20.90 -55.66 40.54
N ASP A 150 -20.09 -56.72 40.57
CA ASP A 150 -18.88 -56.80 39.75
C ASP A 150 -19.21 -57.28 38.34
N TYR A 151 -19.18 -56.33 37.42
CA TYR A 151 -19.51 -56.53 36.03
C TYR A 151 -18.30 -56.50 35.10
N ALA A 152 -17.08 -56.42 35.66
CA ALA A 152 -15.85 -56.27 34.88
C ALA A 152 -15.68 -57.41 33.88
N ILE A 153 -15.93 -58.66 34.28
CA ILE A 153 -15.77 -59.80 33.39
C ILE A 153 -16.87 -59.88 32.31
N PHE A 154 -18.08 -59.41 32.61
CA PHE A 154 -19.18 -59.33 31.64
C PHE A 154 -18.87 -58.28 30.57
N GLN A 155 -18.32 -57.16 31.02
CA GLN A 155 -17.88 -56.09 30.15
C GLN A 155 -16.69 -56.53 29.30
N GLU A 156 -15.70 -57.22 29.88
CA GLU A 156 -14.52 -57.70 29.16
C GLU A 156 -14.89 -58.72 28.07
N ILE A 157 -15.80 -59.65 28.35
CA ILE A 157 -16.31 -60.60 27.35
C ILE A 157 -16.94 -59.86 26.17
N ILE A 158 -17.81 -58.89 26.43
CA ILE A 158 -18.43 -58.09 25.36
C ILE A 158 -17.40 -57.25 24.63
N ARG A 159 -16.50 -56.57 25.33
CA ARG A 159 -15.48 -55.68 24.76
C ARG A 159 -14.50 -56.43 23.87
N THR A 160 -14.06 -57.62 24.29
CA THR A 160 -13.14 -58.48 23.53
C THR A 160 -13.83 -59.36 22.49
N THR A 161 -15.14 -59.23 22.31
CA THR A 161 -15.86 -59.93 21.24
C THR A 161 -15.48 -59.32 19.88
N THR A 162 -15.04 -60.18 18.97
CA THR A 162 -14.69 -59.86 17.59
C THR A 162 -15.69 -60.51 16.63
N ALA A 163 -15.49 -60.34 15.32
CA ALA A 163 -16.32 -60.98 14.31
C ALA A 163 -16.22 -62.52 14.33
N THR A 164 -15.17 -63.10 14.92
CA THR A 164 -14.82 -64.53 14.77
C THR A 164 -14.75 -65.32 16.07
N ASN A 165 -14.73 -64.69 17.25
CA ASN A 165 -14.53 -65.39 18.54
C ASN A 165 -15.83 -65.65 19.32
N PHE A 166 -16.97 -65.70 18.65
CA PHE A 166 -18.27 -65.89 19.31
C PHE A 166 -18.29 -67.15 20.19
N ASP A 167 -17.84 -68.30 19.68
CA ASP A 167 -17.86 -69.56 20.41
C ASP A 167 -16.88 -69.56 21.60
N GLU A 168 -15.73 -68.91 21.49
CA GLU A 168 -14.76 -68.76 22.58
C GLU A 168 -15.34 -67.91 23.72
N GLN A 169 -15.97 -66.79 23.39
CA GLN A 169 -16.63 -65.93 24.38
C GLN A 169 -17.81 -66.63 25.02
N LYS A 170 -18.58 -67.37 24.22
CA LYS A 170 -19.68 -68.19 24.71
C LYS A 170 -19.19 -69.26 25.70
N ALA A 171 -18.06 -69.91 25.42
CA ALA A 171 -17.45 -70.87 26.33
C ALA A 171 -16.97 -70.22 27.65
N LYS A 172 -16.45 -68.99 27.61
CA LYS A 172 -16.14 -68.23 28.84
C LYS A 172 -17.39 -67.97 29.67
N ILE A 173 -18.50 -67.59 29.03
CA ILE A 173 -19.80 -67.41 29.70
C ILE A 173 -20.25 -68.72 30.37
N ASP A 174 -20.14 -69.85 29.66
CA ASP A 174 -20.51 -71.17 30.17
C ASP A 174 -19.64 -71.59 31.38
N ALA A 175 -18.34 -71.27 31.33
CA ALA A 175 -17.41 -71.50 32.42
C ALA A 175 -17.73 -70.62 33.65
N LEU A 176 -18.01 -69.33 33.44
CA LEU A 176 -18.46 -68.39 34.47
C LEU A 176 -19.78 -68.80 35.12
N ALA A 177 -20.74 -69.27 34.33
CA ALA A 177 -22.03 -69.75 34.82
C ALA A 177 -21.90 -71.00 35.69
N SER A 178 -20.82 -71.77 35.50
CA SER A 178 -20.53 -73.00 36.25
C SER A 178 -19.48 -72.79 37.34
N ALA A 179 -19.06 -71.54 37.59
CA ALA A 179 -17.96 -71.26 38.50
C ALA A 179 -18.34 -71.48 39.97
N THR A 180 -17.44 -72.10 40.73
CA THR A 180 -17.59 -72.25 42.18
C THR A 180 -16.84 -71.13 42.88
N VAL A 181 -17.49 -70.43 43.81
CA VAL A 181 -16.87 -69.33 44.57
C VAL A 181 -16.54 -69.79 45.98
N HIS A 182 -15.27 -69.67 46.37
CA HIS A 182 -14.75 -69.94 47.69
C HIS A 182 -14.38 -68.62 48.38
N THR A 183 -15.00 -68.32 49.52
CA THR A 183 -14.62 -67.16 50.35
C THR A 183 -13.79 -67.65 51.53
N LEU A 184 -12.54 -67.19 51.62
CA LEU A 184 -11.64 -67.55 52.72
C LEU A 184 -12.08 -66.88 54.02
N THR A 185 -11.78 -67.52 55.14
CA THR A 185 -12.12 -67.08 56.49
C THR A 185 -10.89 -66.88 57.36
N ASN A 186 -11.05 -66.31 58.57
CA ASN A 186 -9.92 -66.10 59.48
C ASN A 186 -9.44 -67.44 60.05
N GLY A 187 -8.21 -67.83 59.70
CA GLY A 187 -7.58 -69.07 60.18
C GLY A 187 -6.72 -69.70 59.09
N ALA A 188 -6.14 -70.87 59.36
CA ALA A 188 -5.48 -71.67 58.34
C ALA A 188 -6.49 -72.61 57.68
N GLU A 189 -6.58 -72.58 56.36
CA GLU A 189 -7.54 -73.34 55.56
C GLU A 189 -6.83 -74.27 54.56
N THR A 190 -7.51 -75.34 54.15
CA THR A 190 -7.09 -76.20 53.03
C THR A 190 -8.26 -76.32 52.08
N LEU A 191 -8.13 -75.68 50.92
CA LEU A 191 -9.16 -75.57 49.90
C LEU A 191 -8.69 -76.28 48.64
N THR A 192 -9.52 -77.17 48.11
CA THR A 192 -9.27 -77.86 46.84
C THR A 192 -10.47 -77.63 45.95
N GLY A 193 -10.22 -77.05 44.79
CA GLY A 193 -11.22 -76.71 43.80
C GLY A 193 -11.67 -77.91 42.99
N SER A 194 -12.55 -77.62 42.05
CA SER A 194 -13.25 -78.59 41.23
C SER A 194 -12.47 -78.89 39.94
N ALA A 195 -13.17 -79.44 38.95
CA ALA A 195 -12.67 -79.57 37.58
C ALA A 195 -13.21 -78.46 36.66
N GLY A 196 -13.94 -77.48 37.22
CA GLY A 196 -14.50 -76.32 36.54
C GLY A 196 -13.71 -75.05 36.86
N VAL A 197 -14.32 -73.87 36.73
CA VAL A 197 -13.68 -72.61 37.15
C VAL A 197 -13.93 -72.39 38.64
N ASP A 198 -12.88 -72.25 39.42
CA ASP A 198 -12.95 -71.97 40.85
C ASP A 198 -12.41 -70.55 41.16
N ILE A 199 -13.19 -69.76 41.91
CA ILE A 199 -12.86 -68.37 42.27
C ILE A 199 -12.68 -68.27 43.79
N TYR A 200 -11.46 -68.00 44.23
CA TYR A 200 -11.10 -67.80 45.63
C TYR A 200 -11.09 -66.32 45.96
N SER A 201 -11.72 -65.91 47.06
CA SER A 201 -11.78 -64.51 47.50
C SER A 201 -11.23 -64.36 48.91
N ALA A 202 -10.24 -63.47 49.08
CA ALA A 202 -9.55 -63.28 50.34
C ALA A 202 -9.17 -61.81 50.61
N VAL A 203 -8.81 -61.52 51.85
CA VAL A 203 -8.31 -60.22 52.31
C VAL A 203 -6.96 -60.42 52.99
N ALA A 204 -5.93 -59.72 52.52
CA ALA A 204 -4.63 -59.64 53.18
C ALA A 204 -4.57 -58.40 54.07
N SER A 205 -4.40 -58.59 55.38
CA SER A 205 -4.39 -57.52 56.38
C SER A 205 -3.45 -57.85 57.53
N SER A 206 -2.85 -56.83 58.16
CA SER A 206 -2.15 -57.01 59.45
C SER A 206 -3.13 -57.12 60.63
N PHE A 207 -4.40 -56.79 60.42
CA PHE A 207 -5.46 -56.95 61.41
C PHE A 207 -6.02 -58.36 61.36
N ALA A 208 -5.78 -59.13 62.42
CA ALA A 208 -6.13 -60.55 62.48
C ALA A 208 -7.63 -60.85 62.31
N ASP A 209 -8.52 -59.91 62.64
CA ASP A 209 -9.98 -60.01 62.46
C ASP A 209 -10.44 -59.77 61.02
N ARG A 210 -9.58 -59.20 60.17
CA ARG A 210 -9.86 -58.94 58.75
C ARG A 210 -9.02 -59.78 57.81
N ASN A 211 -7.91 -60.33 58.28
CA ASN A 211 -7.02 -61.16 57.49
C ASN A 211 -7.65 -62.54 57.25
N THR A 212 -8.10 -62.77 56.01
CA THR A 212 -8.60 -64.08 55.57
C THR A 212 -7.64 -64.81 54.65
N LEU A 213 -6.56 -64.16 54.19
CA LEU A 213 -5.44 -64.84 53.54
C LEU A 213 -4.33 -65.11 54.58
N SER A 214 -4.33 -66.29 55.19
CA SER A 214 -3.30 -66.73 56.12
C SER A 214 -2.06 -67.22 55.37
N VAL A 215 -0.88 -66.99 55.96
CA VAL A 215 0.40 -67.51 55.44
C VAL A 215 0.49 -69.04 55.48
N GLU A 216 -0.47 -69.71 56.13
CA GLU A 216 -0.57 -71.17 56.26
C GLU A 216 -1.62 -71.79 55.32
N ASP A 217 -2.38 -70.99 54.56
CA ASP A 217 -3.45 -71.50 53.68
C ASP A 217 -2.90 -72.34 52.54
N LYS A 218 -3.61 -73.42 52.23
CA LYS A 218 -3.29 -74.34 51.12
C LYS A 218 -4.43 -74.31 50.11
N ILE A 219 -4.22 -73.60 49.02
CA ILE A 219 -5.19 -73.44 47.93
C ILE A 219 -4.70 -74.26 46.74
N ASP A 220 -5.53 -75.17 46.26
CA ASP A 220 -5.31 -75.95 45.04
C ASP A 220 -6.52 -75.74 44.13
N GLY A 221 -6.39 -75.01 43.03
CA GLY A 221 -7.53 -74.69 42.16
C GLY A 221 -8.14 -75.92 41.49
N GLY A 222 -7.37 -77.00 41.32
CA GLY A 222 -7.83 -78.20 40.66
C GLY A 222 -7.54 -78.16 39.16
N ALA A 223 -8.51 -78.53 38.33
CA ALA A 223 -8.39 -78.43 36.88
C ALA A 223 -9.38 -77.38 36.40
N GLY A 224 -8.98 -76.45 35.56
CA GLY A 224 -9.83 -75.31 35.25
C GLY A 224 -8.98 -74.11 34.85
N ASN A 225 -9.64 -72.96 34.73
CA ASN A 225 -8.96 -71.67 34.70
C ASN A 225 -9.37 -70.95 35.98
N ASP A 226 -8.61 -71.17 37.04
CA ASP A 226 -8.95 -70.81 38.40
C ASP A 226 -8.38 -69.44 38.77
N MET A 227 -9.05 -68.76 39.69
CA MET A 227 -8.78 -67.36 40.00
C MET A 227 -8.70 -67.11 41.50
N LEU A 228 -7.68 -66.36 41.94
CA LEU A 228 -7.56 -65.84 43.29
C LEU A 228 -7.73 -64.32 43.30
N ASN A 229 -8.78 -63.83 43.94
CA ASN A 229 -9.07 -62.43 44.17
C ASN A 229 -8.63 -62.05 45.59
N VAL A 230 -7.72 -61.08 45.73
CA VAL A 230 -7.23 -60.62 47.02
C VAL A 230 -7.40 -59.12 47.15
N LYS A 231 -8.16 -58.71 48.17
CA LYS A 231 -8.15 -57.32 48.64
C LYS A 231 -6.95 -57.12 49.56
N ILE A 232 -6.08 -56.16 49.22
CA ILE A 232 -4.85 -55.88 49.94
C ILE A 232 -5.06 -54.63 50.80
N ASP A 233 -5.20 -54.82 52.11
CA ASP A 233 -5.20 -53.75 53.12
C ASP A 233 -3.77 -53.53 53.65
N ASP A 234 -3.01 -54.61 53.84
CA ASP A 234 -1.59 -54.61 54.20
C ASP A 234 -0.78 -55.61 53.36
N SER A 235 0.55 -55.45 53.31
CA SER A 235 1.42 -56.24 52.42
C SER A 235 1.41 -57.72 52.81
N PHE A 236 1.28 -58.61 51.82
CA PHE A 236 1.36 -60.05 52.03
C PHE A 236 2.80 -60.53 51.94
N THR A 237 3.33 -61.07 53.04
CA THR A 237 4.74 -61.46 53.15
C THR A 237 5.08 -62.79 52.48
N GLY A 238 4.08 -63.51 51.96
CA GLY A 238 4.24 -64.82 51.31
C GLY A 238 3.88 -65.98 52.24
N PHE A 239 3.72 -67.17 51.67
CA PHE A 239 3.33 -68.37 52.42
C PHE A 239 4.50 -68.98 53.19
N THR A 240 4.25 -69.39 54.44
CA THR A 240 5.25 -70.07 55.28
C THR A 240 5.13 -71.58 55.16
N THR A 241 4.00 -72.16 55.56
CA THR A 241 3.64 -73.58 55.40
C THR A 241 2.53 -73.80 54.36
N GLY A 242 1.84 -72.73 53.96
CA GLY A 242 0.83 -72.70 52.92
C GLY A 242 1.39 -72.70 51.49
N TYR A 243 0.49 -72.69 50.51
CA TYR A 243 0.79 -72.56 49.08
C TYR A 243 -0.48 -72.22 48.28
N VAL A 244 -0.28 -71.75 47.05
CA VAL A 244 -1.32 -71.71 46.00
C VAL A 244 -0.80 -72.47 44.79
N LYS A 245 -1.55 -73.43 44.25
CA LYS A 245 -1.20 -74.14 43.02
C LYS A 245 -2.43 -74.36 42.15
N ASN A 246 -2.20 -74.60 40.85
CA ASN A 246 -3.25 -74.77 39.84
C ASN A 246 -4.25 -73.59 39.88
N VAL A 247 -3.73 -72.36 40.00
CA VAL A 247 -4.51 -71.13 39.88
C VAL A 247 -3.86 -70.30 38.80
N GLU A 248 -4.60 -69.97 37.75
CA GLU A 248 -4.08 -69.33 36.55
C GLU A 248 -4.19 -67.80 36.59
N ALA A 249 -5.10 -67.24 37.38
CA ALA A 249 -5.32 -65.80 37.47
C ALA A 249 -5.22 -65.29 38.92
N LEU A 250 -4.44 -64.23 39.14
CA LEU A 250 -4.35 -63.54 40.43
C LEU A 250 -4.81 -62.09 40.27
N ASN A 251 -5.91 -61.72 40.92
CA ASN A 251 -6.40 -60.34 40.92
C ASN A 251 -6.18 -59.70 42.28
N LEU A 252 -5.50 -58.56 42.31
CA LEU A 252 -5.11 -57.89 43.52
C LEU A 252 -5.68 -56.46 43.52
N ALA A 253 -6.43 -56.10 44.56
CA ALA A 253 -7.01 -54.77 44.70
C ALA A 253 -6.46 -54.06 45.93
N ASN A 254 -5.69 -52.98 45.73
CA ASN A 254 -5.15 -52.17 46.82
C ASN A 254 -6.16 -51.09 47.19
N THR A 255 -6.74 -51.21 48.38
CA THR A 255 -7.65 -50.19 48.91
C THR A 255 -7.00 -49.29 49.96
N SER A 256 -5.70 -49.51 50.24
CA SER A 256 -4.92 -48.68 51.13
C SER A 256 -4.43 -47.39 50.45
N ASN A 257 -3.88 -46.48 51.25
CA ASN A 257 -3.38 -45.17 50.83
C ASN A 257 -1.89 -45.15 50.46
N THR A 258 -1.24 -46.31 50.33
CA THR A 258 0.19 -46.45 49.99
C THR A 258 0.43 -47.71 49.15
N GLN A 259 1.55 -47.79 48.42
CA GLN A 259 1.86 -48.98 47.63
C GLN A 259 2.06 -50.20 48.55
N ARG A 260 1.58 -51.36 48.09
CA ARG A 260 1.64 -52.63 48.83
C ARG A 260 2.44 -53.67 48.07
N VAL A 261 2.96 -54.65 48.81
CA VAL A 261 3.70 -55.78 48.23
C VAL A 261 2.90 -57.07 48.39
N PHE A 262 2.83 -57.87 47.33
CA PHE A 262 2.33 -59.24 47.38
C PHE A 262 3.46 -60.19 47.03
N ASN A 263 3.97 -60.92 48.02
CA ASN A 263 4.97 -61.94 47.80
C ASN A 263 4.29 -63.25 47.34
N ALA A 264 4.51 -63.62 46.09
CA ALA A 264 3.96 -64.81 45.45
C ALA A 264 4.85 -66.06 45.63
N ASP A 265 5.75 -66.06 46.61
CA ASP A 265 6.51 -67.27 46.97
C ASP A 265 5.54 -68.42 47.32
N LYS A 266 5.77 -69.60 46.71
CA LYS A 266 4.89 -70.78 46.73
C LYS A 266 3.51 -70.59 46.08
N VAL A 267 3.39 -69.65 45.16
CA VAL A 267 2.26 -69.54 44.23
C VAL A 267 2.73 -70.07 42.87
N GLU A 268 2.18 -71.20 42.43
CA GLU A 268 2.58 -71.91 41.23
C GLU A 268 1.44 -71.98 40.20
N GLY A 269 1.78 -71.91 38.90
CA GLY A 269 0.83 -72.12 37.80
C GLY A 269 0.13 -70.87 37.27
N LEU A 270 0.44 -69.68 37.81
CA LEU A 270 -0.15 -68.42 37.34
C LEU A 270 0.17 -68.17 35.86
N GLN A 271 -0.82 -67.71 35.11
CA GLN A 271 -0.68 -67.24 33.73
C GLN A 271 -0.86 -65.72 33.66
N SER A 272 -1.70 -65.15 34.53
CA SER A 272 -2.02 -63.73 34.54
C SER A 272 -2.10 -63.16 35.96
N VAL A 273 -1.73 -61.89 36.08
CA VAL A 273 -1.85 -61.10 37.30
C VAL A 273 -2.53 -59.78 36.94
N SER A 274 -3.56 -59.38 37.68
CA SER A 274 -4.14 -58.04 37.60
C SER A 274 -3.95 -57.29 38.91
N THR A 275 -3.66 -55.99 38.80
CA THR A 275 -3.49 -55.10 39.94
C THR A 275 -4.38 -53.88 39.76
N HIS A 276 -5.11 -53.55 40.81
CA HIS A 276 -6.07 -52.46 40.84
C HIS A 276 -5.79 -51.51 42.00
N GLY A 277 -6.08 -50.23 41.78
CA GLY A 277 -6.15 -49.21 42.82
C GLY A 277 -5.06 -48.15 42.73
N THR A 278 -5.41 -46.94 43.19
CA THR A 278 -4.61 -45.71 43.00
C THR A 278 -3.17 -45.83 43.47
N ASN A 279 -2.91 -46.53 44.58
CA ASN A 279 -1.56 -46.62 45.15
C ASN A 279 -0.75 -47.83 44.66
N GLY A 280 -1.33 -48.69 43.81
CA GLY A 280 -0.63 -49.80 43.14
C GLY A 280 -0.21 -50.96 44.04
N ILE A 281 0.23 -52.05 43.40
CA ILE A 281 0.72 -53.26 44.05
C ILE A 281 1.98 -53.72 43.33
N ARG A 282 3.01 -54.09 44.10
CA ARG A 282 4.21 -54.74 43.60
C ARG A 282 4.15 -56.23 43.90
N VAL A 283 4.26 -57.07 42.88
CA VAL A 283 4.28 -58.52 43.05
C VAL A 283 5.72 -59.03 42.99
N THR A 284 6.12 -59.91 43.90
CA THR A 284 7.50 -60.43 43.99
C THR A 284 7.53 -61.94 44.03
N ASN A 285 8.66 -62.55 43.64
CA ASN A 285 8.91 -64.00 43.75
C ASN A 285 7.90 -64.89 42.98
N LEU A 286 7.46 -64.44 41.80
CA LEU A 286 6.68 -65.30 40.90
C LEU A 286 7.53 -66.45 40.34
N SER A 287 6.91 -67.63 40.19
CA SER A 287 7.56 -68.84 39.67
C SER A 287 7.80 -68.83 38.16
N ASN A 288 7.06 -68.00 37.42
CA ASN A 288 7.12 -67.88 35.97
C ASN A 288 6.73 -66.47 35.52
N ILE A 289 7.05 -66.13 34.27
CA ILE A 289 6.62 -64.87 33.65
C ILE A 289 5.12 -64.97 33.34
N VAL A 290 4.37 -63.93 33.67
CA VAL A 290 2.89 -63.87 33.57
C VAL A 290 2.46 -62.63 32.79
N ASP A 291 1.25 -62.65 32.25
CA ASP A 291 0.61 -61.46 31.69
C ASP A 291 0.21 -60.52 32.83
N LEU A 292 0.69 -59.27 32.83
CA LEU A 292 0.36 -58.28 33.85
C LEU A 292 -0.68 -57.29 33.33
N THR A 293 -1.76 -57.09 34.09
CA THR A 293 -2.73 -56.02 33.88
C THR A 293 -2.70 -55.03 35.03
N VAL A 294 -2.64 -53.73 34.72
CA VAL A 294 -2.55 -52.65 35.71
C VAL A 294 -3.66 -51.66 35.46
N ILE A 295 -4.47 -51.43 36.47
CA ILE A 295 -5.69 -50.63 36.39
C ILE A 295 -5.67 -49.57 37.50
N ASP A 296 -5.89 -48.31 37.11
CA ASP A 296 -6.04 -47.15 38.00
C ASP A 296 -4.83 -46.83 38.89
N GLN A 297 -3.64 -47.39 38.63
CA GLN A 297 -2.44 -47.11 39.43
C GLN A 297 -1.86 -45.73 39.09
N LYS A 298 -1.82 -44.81 40.07
CA LYS A 298 -1.39 -43.41 39.91
C LYS A 298 -0.29 -42.99 40.87
N ASP A 299 -0.45 -43.29 42.15
CA ASP A 299 0.28 -42.69 43.26
C ASP A 299 1.22 -43.73 43.90
N SER A 300 2.11 -44.30 43.08
CA SER A 300 3.04 -45.39 43.46
C SER A 300 4.45 -45.12 42.94
N THR A 301 5.47 -45.89 43.38
CA THR A 301 6.84 -45.63 42.90
C THR A 301 7.10 -46.20 41.50
N GLU A 302 6.58 -47.39 41.21
CA GLU A 302 6.73 -48.06 39.91
C GLU A 302 5.63 -49.10 39.67
N VAL A 303 5.29 -49.29 38.41
CA VAL A 303 4.62 -50.50 37.90
C VAL A 303 5.64 -51.62 37.88
N GLY A 304 5.29 -52.77 38.42
CA GLY A 304 6.08 -53.95 38.10
C GLY A 304 5.90 -55.15 39.00
N ILE A 305 6.26 -56.27 38.39
CA ILE A 305 6.63 -57.51 39.03
C ILE A 305 8.15 -57.49 39.25
N ALA A 306 8.62 -57.90 40.42
CA ALA A 306 10.02 -58.22 40.64
C ALA A 306 10.23 -59.73 40.49
N TYR A 307 10.76 -60.15 39.35
CA TYR A 307 11.13 -61.54 39.09
C TYR A 307 12.41 -61.93 39.84
N ASN A 308 12.53 -63.22 40.15
CA ASN A 308 13.79 -63.81 40.59
C ASN A 308 14.80 -63.78 39.43
N THR A 309 16.05 -63.43 39.71
CA THR A 309 17.11 -63.28 38.70
C THR A 309 17.35 -64.52 37.84
N GLU A 310 17.10 -65.73 38.36
CA GLU A 310 17.27 -66.95 37.56
C GLU A 310 16.14 -67.17 36.55
N LEU A 311 14.93 -66.61 36.78
CA LEU A 311 13.79 -66.72 35.86
C LEU A 311 13.97 -65.85 34.60
N VAL A 312 14.71 -64.75 34.72
CA VAL A 312 14.89 -63.71 33.69
C VAL A 312 16.37 -63.56 33.30
N LYS A 313 17.08 -64.70 33.28
CA LYS A 313 18.50 -64.79 32.90
C LYS A 313 18.70 -65.03 31.40
N GLY A 314 17.61 -65.24 30.68
CA GLY A 314 17.60 -65.39 29.24
C GLY A 314 18.09 -64.12 28.55
N LYS A 315 18.15 -64.16 27.22
CA LYS A 315 18.49 -62.98 26.40
C LYS A 315 17.32 -62.50 25.53
N ASN A 316 16.18 -63.16 25.64
CA ASN A 316 14.99 -62.96 24.84
C ASN A 316 13.73 -63.02 25.73
N ASP A 317 13.86 -62.67 27.01
CA ASP A 317 12.74 -62.74 27.95
C ASP A 317 11.72 -61.64 27.60
N SER A 318 10.42 -61.97 27.66
CA SER A 318 9.34 -61.12 27.17
C SER A 318 8.24 -60.93 28.21
N GLN A 319 7.83 -59.69 28.46
CA GLN A 319 6.74 -59.34 29.38
C GLN A 319 5.55 -58.76 28.61
N ASN A 320 4.36 -59.29 28.82
CA ASN A 320 3.12 -58.68 28.34
C ASN A 320 2.52 -57.79 29.44
N LEU A 321 2.29 -56.51 29.13
CA LEU A 321 1.77 -55.50 30.05
C LEU A 321 0.51 -54.87 29.46
N THR A 322 -0.59 -54.92 30.19
CA THR A 322 -1.82 -54.19 29.86
C THR A 322 -1.95 -52.99 30.80
N LEU A 323 -2.17 -51.81 30.22
CA LEU A 323 -2.34 -50.56 30.94
C LEU A 323 -3.75 -50.01 30.70
N ASN A 324 -4.44 -49.66 31.80
CA ASN A 324 -5.68 -48.92 31.77
C ASN A 324 -5.65 -47.85 32.86
N ASN A 325 -5.70 -46.58 32.44
CA ASN A 325 -5.70 -45.45 33.36
C ASN A 325 -4.49 -45.46 34.32
N VAL A 326 -3.27 -45.68 33.83
CA VAL A 326 -2.05 -45.74 34.66
C VAL A 326 -1.25 -44.44 34.57
N GLY A 327 -0.73 -43.92 35.69
CA GLY A 327 -0.01 -42.64 35.74
C GLY A 327 -0.88 -41.42 35.44
N ARG A 328 -0.32 -40.20 35.44
CA ARG A 328 -1.08 -38.97 35.16
C ARG A 328 -0.37 -38.09 34.13
N ALA A 329 -1.15 -37.31 33.38
CA ALA A 329 -0.60 -36.26 32.54
C ALA A 329 0.22 -35.28 33.38
N THR A 330 1.35 -34.86 32.84
CA THR A 330 2.15 -33.78 33.42
C THR A 330 1.72 -32.47 32.76
N PRO A 331 1.42 -31.40 33.53
CA PRO A 331 1.22 -30.08 32.96
C PRO A 331 2.49 -29.56 32.27
N ASP A 332 2.33 -28.88 31.13
CA ASP A 332 3.45 -28.32 30.35
C ASP A 332 4.33 -27.31 31.13
N THR A 333 3.87 -26.82 32.27
CA THR A 333 4.61 -25.91 33.15
C THR A 333 5.67 -26.59 34.02
N GLU A 334 5.73 -27.92 34.04
CA GLU A 334 6.69 -28.67 34.83
C GLU A 334 8.02 -28.85 34.09
N ASN A 335 9.15 -28.70 34.80
CA ASN A 335 10.49 -28.85 34.21
C ASN A 335 10.78 -30.27 33.71
N ASP A 336 10.19 -31.28 34.35
CA ASP A 336 10.20 -32.67 33.92
C ASP A 336 8.84 -32.98 33.30
N SER A 337 8.78 -33.13 31.98
CA SER A 337 7.57 -33.44 31.20
C SER A 337 6.93 -34.78 31.57
N HIS A 338 7.63 -35.63 32.33
CA HIS A 338 7.16 -36.93 32.78
C HIS A 338 7.07 -37.02 34.30
N LYS A 339 7.08 -35.88 35.02
CA LYS A 339 7.03 -35.84 36.49
C LYS A 339 5.89 -36.69 37.07
N ASN A 340 4.71 -36.61 36.45
CA ASN A 340 3.50 -37.30 36.89
C ASN A 340 3.30 -38.69 36.23
N SER A 341 4.15 -39.05 35.26
CA SER A 341 4.17 -40.37 34.63
C SER A 341 4.70 -41.42 35.60
N LEU A 342 4.22 -42.66 35.50
CA LEU A 342 4.59 -43.73 36.40
C LEU A 342 5.76 -44.55 35.86
N LYS A 343 6.75 -44.84 36.70
CA LYS A 343 7.92 -45.65 36.31
C LYS A 343 7.50 -47.08 35.96
N VAL A 344 8.04 -47.64 34.89
CA VAL A 344 7.85 -49.06 34.52
C VAL A 344 9.21 -49.76 34.49
N LYS A 345 9.39 -50.79 35.32
CA LYS A 345 10.67 -51.50 35.43
C LYS A 345 10.52 -53.01 35.55
N PHE A 346 11.08 -53.74 34.58
CA PHE A 346 11.19 -55.20 34.60
C PHE A 346 12.65 -55.62 34.40
N ASN A 347 13.37 -55.82 35.50
CA ASN A 347 14.78 -56.24 35.45
C ASN A 347 14.90 -57.59 34.74
N GLY A 348 15.84 -57.72 33.81
CA GLY A 348 16.12 -58.97 33.08
C GLY A 348 15.18 -59.25 31.90
N ILE A 349 14.21 -58.39 31.60
CA ILE A 349 13.33 -58.54 30.44
C ILE A 349 13.86 -57.75 29.25
N GLU A 350 14.08 -58.40 28.10
CA GLU A 350 14.49 -57.71 26.87
C GLU A 350 13.32 -57.13 26.08
N THR A 351 12.18 -57.83 26.02
CA THR A 351 11.02 -57.44 25.20
C THR A 351 9.83 -57.06 26.09
N LEU A 352 9.28 -55.86 25.89
CA LEU A 352 8.06 -55.41 26.57
C LEU A 352 6.94 -55.20 25.56
N ASN A 353 5.86 -55.97 25.69
CA ASN A 353 4.67 -55.86 24.84
C ASN A 353 3.57 -55.14 25.62
N ILE A 354 3.24 -53.91 25.23
CA ILE A 354 2.27 -53.04 25.89
C ILE A 354 0.92 -53.10 25.15
N THR A 355 -0.17 -53.26 25.90
CA THR A 355 -1.54 -53.12 25.41
C THR A 355 -2.25 -52.01 26.19
N THR A 356 -2.68 -50.93 25.52
CA THR A 356 -3.47 -49.88 26.15
C THR A 356 -4.98 -50.13 26.01
N ARG A 357 -5.75 -49.74 27.04
CA ARG A 357 -7.20 -49.95 27.07
C ARG A 357 -7.92 -48.77 27.74
N GLU A 358 -9.12 -48.48 27.24
CA GLU A 358 -10.14 -47.57 27.81
C GLU A 358 -9.72 -46.12 28.06
N LYS A 359 -8.71 -45.88 28.90
CA LYS A 359 -8.24 -44.56 29.30
C LYS A 359 -6.74 -44.42 29.12
N ALA A 360 -6.32 -43.20 28.80
CA ALA A 360 -4.93 -42.84 28.57
C ALA A 360 -4.01 -43.26 29.73
N SER A 361 -2.80 -43.67 29.38
CA SER A 361 -1.76 -44.04 30.35
C SER A 361 -0.47 -43.26 30.13
N TYR A 362 0.22 -42.98 31.22
CA TYR A 362 1.41 -42.12 31.29
C TYR A 362 2.52 -42.86 32.04
N ILE A 363 3.54 -43.31 31.32
CA ILE A 363 4.63 -44.12 31.85
C ILE A 363 6.01 -43.53 31.52
N LYS A 364 7.02 -43.85 32.33
CA LYS A 364 8.39 -43.35 32.17
C LYS A 364 9.46 -44.37 32.53
N ASP A 365 10.69 -44.03 32.18
CA ASP A 365 11.92 -44.81 32.46
C ASP A 365 11.85 -46.25 31.92
N VAL A 366 11.29 -46.43 30.72
CA VAL A 366 11.24 -47.76 30.08
C VAL A 366 12.61 -48.10 29.49
N GLU A 367 13.28 -49.09 30.09
CA GLU A 367 14.67 -49.49 29.80
C GLU A 367 14.77 -50.76 28.92
N ASN A 368 13.65 -51.33 28.46
CA ASN A 368 13.64 -52.58 27.68
C ASN A 368 14.18 -52.40 26.26
N LYS A 369 14.88 -53.41 25.71
CA LYS A 369 15.52 -53.33 24.38
C LYS A 369 14.51 -53.22 23.24
N PHE A 370 13.43 -54.00 23.32
CA PHE A 370 12.39 -54.03 22.30
C PHE A 370 11.06 -53.72 22.95
N ILE A 371 10.38 -52.67 22.48
CA ILE A 371 9.09 -52.25 22.99
C ILE A 371 8.07 -52.35 21.86
N THR A 372 6.99 -53.09 22.07
CA THR A 372 5.84 -53.12 21.14
C THR A 372 4.62 -52.52 21.83
N VAL A 373 3.81 -51.76 21.10
CA VAL A 373 2.60 -51.13 21.63
C VAL A 373 1.42 -51.40 20.71
N LYS A 374 0.28 -51.79 21.31
CA LYS A 374 -1.01 -51.92 20.64
C LYS A 374 -2.12 -51.42 21.55
N GLY A 375 -3.33 -51.28 21.00
CA GLY A 375 -4.51 -50.92 21.79
C GLY A 375 -5.16 -49.64 21.30
N GLU A 376 -6.19 -49.22 22.02
CA GLU A 376 -7.11 -48.15 21.59
C GLU A 376 -6.97 -46.84 22.38
N ALA A 377 -6.27 -46.86 23.52
CA ALA A 377 -6.14 -45.70 24.38
C ALA A 377 -4.77 -45.04 24.20
N ASP A 378 -4.73 -43.72 24.38
CA ASP A 378 -3.53 -42.92 24.23
C ASP A 378 -2.42 -43.35 25.22
N LEU A 379 -1.18 -43.26 24.76
CA LEU A 379 0.00 -43.58 25.56
C LEU A 379 1.00 -42.43 25.52
N THR A 380 1.34 -41.92 26.70
CA THR A 380 2.57 -41.15 26.88
C THR A 380 3.63 -42.07 27.48
N ILE A 381 4.77 -42.18 26.82
CA ILE A 381 5.89 -43.05 27.23
C ILE A 381 7.21 -42.28 27.15
N SER A 382 8.01 -42.34 28.20
CA SER A 382 9.44 -42.02 28.11
C SER A 382 10.31 -43.26 28.25
N THR A 383 11.41 -43.26 27.51
CA THR A 383 12.38 -44.36 27.48
C THR A 383 13.72 -43.89 28.02
N LYS A 384 14.56 -44.84 28.43
CA LYS A 384 15.89 -44.54 28.96
C LYS A 384 16.86 -45.68 28.67
N ASP A 385 18.06 -45.35 28.19
CA ASP A 385 19.12 -46.35 28.10
C ASP A 385 19.59 -46.78 29.49
N LYS A 386 19.66 -48.11 29.72
CA LYS A 386 20.00 -48.67 31.03
C LYS A 386 21.46 -48.40 31.41
N ASP A 387 22.36 -48.49 30.45
CA ASP A 387 23.76 -48.13 30.61
C ASP A 387 24.40 -47.77 29.26
N ILE A 388 24.78 -46.49 29.15
CA ILE A 388 25.35 -45.93 27.92
C ILE A 388 26.75 -46.48 27.61
N HIS A 389 27.50 -46.93 28.62
CA HIS A 389 28.87 -47.40 28.45
C HIS A 389 28.95 -48.87 28.00
N THR A 390 27.98 -49.69 28.43
CA THR A 390 27.94 -51.12 28.08
C THR A 390 27.10 -51.43 26.85
N LYS A 391 26.50 -50.41 26.22
CA LYS A 391 25.62 -50.53 25.05
C LYS A 391 24.35 -51.32 25.29
N ASP A 392 23.83 -51.25 26.52
CA ASP A 392 22.52 -51.83 26.89
C ASP A 392 21.42 -50.79 26.60
N PHE A 393 21.12 -50.65 25.31
CA PHE A 393 20.26 -49.58 24.77
C PHE A 393 18.83 -50.03 24.48
N VAL A 394 17.93 -49.06 24.41
CA VAL A 394 16.62 -49.25 23.78
C VAL A 394 16.81 -49.26 22.26
N ASN A 395 16.53 -50.40 21.61
CA ASN A 395 16.80 -50.60 20.18
C ASN A 395 15.62 -50.23 19.28
N SER A 396 14.39 -50.53 19.70
CA SER A 396 13.20 -50.26 18.90
C SER A 396 11.96 -49.98 19.73
N LEU A 397 11.12 -49.08 19.21
CA LEU A 397 9.74 -48.86 19.64
C LEU A 397 8.84 -49.12 18.41
N ASP A 398 7.98 -50.13 18.48
CA ASP A 398 7.03 -50.44 17.41
C ASP A 398 5.59 -50.34 17.93
N ALA A 399 4.96 -49.20 17.69
CA ALA A 399 3.57 -48.93 18.02
C ALA A 399 2.65 -48.96 16.78
N SER A 400 3.07 -49.62 15.69
CA SER A 400 2.30 -49.66 14.44
C SER A 400 0.91 -50.31 14.55
N ALA A 401 0.63 -51.01 15.65
CA ALA A 401 -0.67 -51.61 15.95
C ALA A 401 -1.50 -50.78 16.96
N LEU A 402 -1.03 -49.59 17.35
CA LEU A 402 -1.75 -48.66 18.21
C LEU A 402 -2.73 -47.84 17.35
N THR A 403 -3.97 -47.71 17.83
CA THR A 403 -4.98 -46.84 17.21
C THR A 403 -5.23 -45.56 18.00
N GLY A 404 -4.84 -45.51 19.28
CA GLY A 404 -4.78 -44.27 20.07
C GLY A 404 -3.54 -43.43 19.72
N ASN A 405 -3.47 -42.22 20.26
CA ASN A 405 -2.31 -41.34 20.03
C ASN A 405 -1.11 -41.79 20.88
N LEU A 406 0.08 -41.72 20.29
CA LEU A 406 1.35 -41.94 20.95
C LEU A 406 2.10 -40.62 21.16
N THR A 407 2.51 -40.36 22.40
CA THR A 407 3.53 -39.35 22.70
C THR A 407 4.74 -40.07 23.28
N ALA A 408 5.80 -40.23 22.49
CA ALA A 408 7.01 -40.92 22.92
C ALA A 408 8.18 -39.95 23.09
N ASP A 409 8.76 -39.91 24.29
CA ASP A 409 9.99 -39.18 24.59
C ASP A 409 11.17 -40.14 24.66
N LEU A 410 12.05 -40.00 23.66
CA LEU A 410 13.21 -40.84 23.44
C LEU A 410 14.52 -40.10 23.74
N THR A 411 14.46 -38.96 24.42
CA THR A 411 15.60 -38.05 24.59
C THR A 411 16.72 -38.61 25.48
N GLU A 412 16.38 -39.53 26.39
CA GLU A 412 17.35 -40.25 27.25
C GLU A 412 17.84 -41.57 26.64
N SER A 413 17.53 -41.84 25.37
CA SER A 413 17.87 -43.08 24.66
C SER A 413 18.57 -42.75 23.33
N ALA A 414 19.80 -43.23 23.13
CA ALA A 414 20.71 -42.69 22.11
C ALA A 414 20.84 -43.52 20.83
N TYR A 415 20.38 -44.78 20.79
CA TYR A 415 20.76 -45.75 19.74
C TYR A 415 19.60 -46.56 19.12
N TYR A 416 18.47 -45.93 18.84
CA TYR A 416 17.38 -46.59 18.11
C TYR A 416 17.79 -47.01 16.70
N THR A 417 17.28 -48.17 16.29
CA THR A 417 17.40 -48.67 14.92
C THR A 417 16.11 -48.46 14.12
N SER A 418 14.95 -48.53 14.78
CA SER A 418 13.64 -48.30 14.17
C SER A 418 12.66 -47.77 15.21
N ILE A 419 11.93 -46.72 14.84
CA ILE A 419 10.82 -46.17 15.60
C ILE A 419 9.59 -46.21 14.69
N LYS A 420 8.50 -46.81 15.17
CA LYS A 420 7.22 -46.76 14.48
C LYS A 420 6.11 -46.32 15.41
N SER A 421 5.27 -45.41 14.94
CA SER A 421 4.02 -45.05 15.62
C SER A 421 2.80 -45.61 14.87
N GLY A 422 1.60 -45.26 15.34
CA GLY A 422 0.35 -45.91 14.99
C GLY A 422 -0.44 -45.18 13.91
N ASN A 423 -1.77 -45.21 14.02
CA ASN A 423 -2.68 -44.46 13.15
C ASN A 423 -3.23 -43.17 13.80
N GLY A 424 -2.72 -42.82 14.99
CA GLY A 424 -3.13 -41.64 15.76
C GLY A 424 -2.36 -40.39 15.29
N ASN A 425 -2.66 -39.23 15.89
CA ASN A 425 -1.80 -38.06 15.71
C ASN A 425 -0.62 -38.18 16.68
N ASP A 426 0.49 -38.72 16.20
CA ASP A 426 1.59 -39.13 17.05
C ASP A 426 2.65 -38.04 17.18
N THR A 427 3.30 -38.00 18.34
CA THR A 427 4.43 -37.11 18.61
C THR A 427 5.62 -37.93 19.11
N ILE A 428 6.72 -37.87 18.37
CA ILE A 428 7.98 -38.52 18.75
C ILE A 428 9.01 -37.44 19.04
N LYS A 429 9.50 -37.37 20.27
CA LYS A 429 10.60 -36.50 20.68
C LYS A 429 11.90 -37.30 20.73
N ILE A 430 12.91 -36.85 19.98
CA ILE A 430 14.25 -37.45 20.00
C ILE A 430 15.27 -36.44 20.50
N GLY A 431 16.29 -36.95 21.20
CA GLY A 431 17.38 -36.13 21.74
C GLY A 431 18.38 -35.70 20.67
N LYS A 432 19.67 -35.82 20.98
CA LYS A 432 20.75 -35.47 20.04
C LYS A 432 20.87 -36.50 18.92
N LEU A 433 20.70 -36.06 17.67
CA LEU A 433 20.95 -36.89 16.48
C LEU A 433 22.46 -37.11 16.27
N GLU A 434 23.00 -38.19 16.84
CA GLU A 434 24.44 -38.53 16.72
C GLU A 434 24.76 -39.43 15.50
N SER A 435 23.81 -40.23 15.00
CA SER A 435 24.01 -41.18 13.89
C SER A 435 22.99 -41.04 12.75
N ASN A 436 23.40 -41.38 11.51
CA ASN A 436 22.57 -41.31 10.29
C ASN A 436 21.67 -42.56 10.06
N SER A 437 21.45 -43.40 11.08
CA SER A 437 20.90 -44.75 10.91
C SER A 437 19.48 -44.96 11.45
N VAL A 438 18.78 -43.91 11.90
CA VAL A 438 17.42 -44.05 12.46
C VAL A 438 16.40 -44.03 11.32
N SER A 439 15.57 -45.07 11.24
CA SER A 439 14.36 -45.10 10.42
C SER A 439 13.15 -44.81 11.31
N ILE A 440 12.39 -43.76 10.98
CA ILE A 440 11.18 -43.35 11.68
C ILE A 440 9.99 -43.46 10.73
N ASP A 441 9.03 -44.31 11.08
CA ASP A 441 7.77 -44.50 10.34
C ASP A 441 6.60 -44.13 11.26
N MET A 442 6.09 -42.91 11.15
CA MET A 442 5.04 -42.43 12.04
C MET A 442 3.62 -42.87 11.64
N GLY A 443 3.51 -43.68 10.57
CA GLY A 443 2.23 -44.29 10.20
C GLY A 443 1.30 -43.29 9.51
N ALA A 444 0.05 -43.25 9.97
CA ALA A 444 -0.99 -42.38 9.43
C ALA A 444 -1.48 -41.46 10.54
N GLY A 445 -1.78 -40.21 10.22
CA GLY A 445 -2.11 -39.22 11.23
C GLY A 445 -1.63 -37.85 10.78
N ASN A 446 -1.73 -36.85 11.65
CA ASN A 446 -0.94 -35.62 11.53
C ASN A 446 0.22 -35.72 12.52
N ASP A 447 1.35 -36.19 12.02
CA ASP A 447 2.44 -36.70 12.84
C ASP A 447 3.56 -35.68 13.01
N THR A 448 4.08 -35.55 14.24
CA THR A 448 5.08 -34.54 14.61
C THR A 448 6.36 -35.19 15.15
N LEU A 449 7.48 -34.90 14.50
CA LEU A 449 8.82 -35.27 14.96
C LEU A 449 9.49 -34.06 15.62
N GLN A 450 9.70 -34.13 16.93
CA GLN A 450 10.44 -33.13 17.70
C GLN A 450 11.90 -33.56 17.85
N ILE A 451 12.80 -32.67 17.49
CA ILE A 451 14.25 -32.89 17.57
C ILE A 451 14.83 -31.88 18.54
N GLU A 452 15.44 -32.35 19.63
CA GLU A 452 16.12 -31.45 20.56
C GLU A 452 17.30 -30.77 19.85
N LYS A 453 18.31 -31.55 19.42
CA LYS A 453 19.55 -30.98 18.87
C LYS A 453 20.03 -31.69 17.60
N VAL A 454 20.29 -30.90 16.55
CA VAL A 454 21.00 -31.32 15.33
C VAL A 454 22.46 -30.86 15.42
N SER A 455 23.41 -31.79 15.45
CA SER A 455 24.85 -31.48 15.41
C SER A 455 25.47 -31.95 14.10
N SER A 456 26.31 -31.13 13.45
CA SER A 456 26.92 -31.44 12.15
C SER A 456 25.88 -31.78 11.05
N LEU A 457 26.28 -32.45 9.96
CA LEU A 457 25.38 -32.93 8.91
C LEU A 457 24.76 -34.27 9.32
N LYS A 458 23.42 -34.36 9.24
CA LYS A 458 22.64 -35.58 9.51
C LYS A 458 21.68 -35.91 8.37
N GLN A 459 21.50 -37.20 8.12
CA GLN A 459 20.52 -37.73 7.17
C GLN A 459 19.62 -38.73 7.90
N ILE A 460 18.31 -38.65 7.68
CA ILE A 460 17.30 -39.49 8.35
C ILE A 460 16.31 -40.03 7.31
N GLN A 461 15.83 -41.26 7.50
CA GLN A 461 14.74 -41.82 6.71
C GLN A 461 13.42 -41.66 7.47
N LEU A 462 12.47 -40.95 6.86
CA LEU A 462 11.17 -40.61 7.43
C LEU A 462 10.05 -41.17 6.55
N LYS A 463 8.99 -41.63 7.19
CA LYS A 463 7.75 -42.01 6.52
C LYS A 463 6.58 -41.61 7.39
N GLY A 464 5.53 -41.05 6.79
CA GLY A 464 4.36 -40.59 7.53
C GLY A 464 4.65 -39.44 8.49
N VAL A 465 5.70 -38.64 8.29
CA VAL A 465 6.00 -37.48 9.15
C VAL A 465 5.50 -36.20 8.46
N ASP A 466 4.53 -35.51 9.04
CA ASP A 466 3.97 -34.28 8.47
C ASP A 466 4.74 -33.03 8.89
N SER A 467 5.16 -32.97 10.15
CA SER A 467 5.77 -31.79 10.75
C SER A 467 7.04 -32.12 11.52
N ILE A 468 8.07 -31.29 11.36
CA ILE A 468 9.31 -31.38 12.16
C ILE A 468 9.42 -30.13 13.02
N GLU A 469 9.78 -30.30 14.28
CA GLU A 469 10.05 -29.19 15.20
C GLU A 469 11.47 -29.28 15.77
N ILE A 470 12.18 -28.15 15.79
CA ILE A 470 13.56 -28.05 16.29
C ILE A 470 13.63 -26.87 17.27
N PHE A 471 13.81 -27.15 18.57
CA PHE A 471 13.65 -26.14 19.63
C PHE A 471 14.92 -25.79 20.42
N ASP A 472 16.03 -26.55 20.34
CA ASP A 472 17.27 -26.21 21.07
C ASP A 472 18.23 -25.35 20.22
N LYS A 473 19.11 -24.64 20.92
CA LYS A 473 20.16 -23.82 20.30
C LYS A 473 21.13 -24.69 19.50
N ASN A 474 21.42 -24.25 18.27
CA ASN A 474 22.59 -24.72 17.53
C ASN A 474 23.80 -23.85 17.90
N ASP A 475 24.60 -24.32 18.84
CA ASP A 475 25.88 -23.70 19.23
C ASP A 475 26.97 -23.74 18.13
N SER A 476 26.70 -24.44 17.03
CA SER A 476 27.58 -24.61 15.88
C SER A 476 26.76 -24.77 14.59
N VAL A 477 27.40 -24.57 13.44
CA VAL A 477 26.75 -24.80 12.14
C VAL A 477 26.35 -26.28 12.01
N SER A 478 25.07 -26.52 11.74
CA SER A 478 24.49 -27.86 11.61
C SER A 478 23.64 -28.00 10.35
N ALA A 479 23.40 -29.23 9.91
CA ALA A 479 22.62 -29.50 8.71
C ALA A 479 21.76 -30.76 8.83
N LEU A 480 20.52 -30.71 8.36
CA LEU A 480 19.60 -31.84 8.25
C LEU A 480 19.23 -32.03 6.77
N ASP A 481 19.54 -33.21 6.24
CA ASP A 481 19.23 -33.60 4.87
C ASP A 481 18.01 -34.54 4.85
N LEU A 482 16.92 -34.00 4.30
CA LEU A 482 15.63 -34.65 4.06
C LEU A 482 15.41 -34.94 2.57
N THR A 483 16.47 -34.97 1.77
CA THR A 483 16.37 -35.29 0.34
C THR A 483 15.70 -36.65 0.13
N GLY A 484 14.66 -36.67 -0.70
CA GLY A 484 13.88 -37.88 -0.99
C GLY A 484 12.76 -38.17 0.01
N GLN A 485 12.67 -37.42 1.12
CA GLN A 485 11.54 -37.51 2.05
C GLN A 485 10.38 -36.66 1.51
N THR A 486 9.22 -37.28 1.27
CA THR A 486 8.09 -36.62 0.60
C THR A 486 7.00 -36.11 1.54
N ASP A 487 6.95 -36.63 2.76
CA ASP A 487 5.78 -36.47 3.62
C ASP A 487 5.84 -35.15 4.41
N VAL A 488 7.04 -34.71 4.81
CA VAL A 488 7.26 -33.51 5.63
C VAL A 488 6.76 -32.25 4.93
N LYS A 489 5.68 -31.64 5.43
CA LYS A 489 5.07 -30.42 4.88
C LYS A 489 5.42 -29.16 5.66
N SER A 490 5.68 -29.29 6.96
CA SER A 490 5.95 -28.14 7.82
C SER A 490 7.23 -28.30 8.64
N LEU A 491 7.90 -27.19 8.88
CA LEU A 491 9.07 -27.10 9.74
C LEU A 491 8.85 -25.97 10.76
N THR A 492 8.98 -26.27 12.04
CA THR A 492 9.00 -25.27 13.12
C THR A 492 10.41 -25.19 13.69
N ALA A 493 10.95 -23.98 13.82
CA ALA A 493 12.27 -23.74 14.41
C ALA A 493 12.22 -22.67 15.51
N GLY A 494 12.86 -22.96 16.64
CA GLY A 494 13.09 -22.01 17.73
C GLY A 494 14.18 -20.98 17.44
N GLN A 495 14.68 -20.30 18.49
CA GLN A 495 15.77 -19.33 18.36
C GLN A 495 17.14 -20.02 18.16
N LEU A 496 17.83 -19.65 17.07
CA LEU A 496 19.13 -20.20 16.67
C LEU A 496 20.29 -19.27 17.06
N ASP A 497 21.44 -19.83 17.45
CA ASP A 497 22.69 -19.09 17.72
C ASP A 497 23.65 -19.12 16.50
N ALA A 498 23.57 -20.17 15.68
CA ALA A 498 24.39 -20.37 14.48
C ALA A 498 23.53 -20.73 13.26
N THR A 499 24.15 -21.09 12.12
CA THR A 499 23.40 -21.52 10.93
C THR A 499 22.89 -22.96 11.05
N LEU A 500 21.60 -23.18 10.80
CA LEU A 500 20.98 -24.49 10.62
C LEU A 500 20.56 -24.64 9.15
N VAL A 501 21.13 -25.62 8.43
CA VAL A 501 20.83 -25.87 7.02
C VAL A 501 19.85 -27.05 6.89
N ILE A 502 18.68 -26.83 6.30
CA ILE A 502 17.70 -27.88 6.00
C ILE A 502 17.65 -28.08 4.48
N THR A 503 18.02 -29.25 3.98
CA THR A 503 17.83 -29.61 2.58
C THR A 503 16.62 -30.50 2.46
N SER A 504 15.62 -30.14 1.64
CA SER A 504 14.36 -30.88 1.52
C SER A 504 13.79 -30.83 0.11
N SER A 505 12.75 -31.62 -0.14
CA SER A 505 12.02 -31.70 -1.40
C SER A 505 10.50 -31.67 -1.23
N SER A 506 10.00 -31.20 -0.09
CA SER A 506 8.59 -31.33 0.31
C SER A 506 8.06 -30.27 1.28
N ILE A 507 8.92 -29.46 1.92
CA ILE A 507 8.51 -28.47 2.92
C ILE A 507 7.80 -27.32 2.22
N LYS A 508 6.61 -26.97 2.70
CA LYS A 508 5.79 -25.86 2.20
C LYS A 508 5.75 -24.68 3.15
N THR A 509 5.68 -24.97 4.45
CA THR A 509 5.50 -23.96 5.51
C THR A 509 6.64 -24.02 6.50
N VAL A 510 7.17 -22.85 6.85
CA VAL A 510 8.20 -22.68 7.85
C VAL A 510 7.64 -21.78 8.95
N ASN A 511 7.66 -22.25 10.19
CA ASN A 511 7.25 -21.49 11.36
C ASN A 511 8.48 -21.17 12.21
N LEU A 512 8.63 -19.92 12.60
CA LEU A 512 9.60 -19.49 13.58
C LEU A 512 8.87 -19.21 14.89
N THR A 513 9.43 -19.70 15.99
CA THR A 513 8.89 -19.54 17.35
C THR A 513 9.98 -19.13 18.33
N ASP A 514 9.60 -18.63 19.50
CA ASP A 514 10.50 -18.41 20.65
C ASP A 514 10.60 -19.63 21.57
N LYS A 515 9.82 -20.70 21.30
CA LYS A 515 9.86 -21.93 22.09
C LYS A 515 11.27 -22.51 22.12
N VAL A 516 11.70 -22.82 23.34
CA VAL A 516 12.93 -23.54 23.63
C VAL A 516 12.61 -24.83 24.36
N ASP A 517 13.49 -25.82 24.23
CA ASP A 517 13.41 -27.02 25.05
C ASP A 517 13.40 -26.67 26.54
N ALA A 518 12.52 -27.28 27.33
CA ALA A 518 12.46 -27.08 28.79
C ALA A 518 13.79 -27.41 29.50
N LYS A 519 14.65 -28.25 28.89
CA LYS A 519 15.99 -28.61 29.37
C LYS A 519 17.09 -27.66 28.88
N ALA A 520 16.80 -26.72 27.98
CA ALA A 520 17.79 -25.78 27.46
C ALA A 520 18.28 -24.84 28.58
N THR A 521 19.60 -24.68 28.69
CA THR A 521 20.25 -23.86 29.75
C THR A 521 20.10 -22.35 29.53
N SER A 522 19.68 -21.92 28.35
CA SER A 522 19.46 -20.52 27.96
C SER A 522 18.58 -20.45 26.72
N VAL A 523 17.78 -19.40 26.58
CA VAL A 523 17.23 -18.99 25.29
C VAL A 523 18.38 -18.67 24.33
N GLY A 524 18.24 -19.02 23.05
CA GLY A 524 19.19 -18.58 22.01
C GLY A 524 19.25 -17.05 21.94
N ASN A 525 20.29 -16.50 21.34
CA ASN A 525 20.42 -15.07 21.09
C ASN A 525 19.67 -14.62 19.81
N GLY A 526 19.13 -15.57 19.04
CA GLY A 526 18.36 -15.34 17.82
C GLY A 526 19.20 -14.86 16.62
N GLN A 527 20.53 -14.90 16.71
CA GLN A 527 21.43 -14.36 15.70
C GLN A 527 21.75 -15.35 14.57
N GLY A 528 21.39 -16.63 14.76
CA GLY A 528 21.57 -17.71 13.81
C GLY A 528 20.71 -17.58 12.55
N VAL A 529 21.06 -18.38 11.53
CA VAL A 529 20.35 -18.39 10.23
C VAL A 529 19.70 -19.74 10.01
N LEU A 530 18.39 -19.76 9.80
CA LEU A 530 17.69 -20.92 9.26
C LEU A 530 17.81 -20.91 7.73
N HIS A 531 18.65 -21.77 7.18
CA HIS A 531 18.87 -21.89 5.74
C HIS A 531 18.13 -23.11 5.19
N ILE A 532 17.12 -22.90 4.36
CA ILE A 532 16.32 -23.94 3.73
C ILE A 532 16.63 -24.01 2.23
N ASN A 533 17.02 -25.20 1.79
CA ASN A 533 17.25 -25.55 0.41
C ASN A 533 16.10 -26.45 -0.08
N ASP A 534 14.96 -25.83 -0.38
CA ASP A 534 13.76 -26.46 -0.91
C ASP A 534 13.01 -25.45 -1.81
N LYS A 535 12.51 -25.91 -2.96
CA LYS A 535 11.80 -25.10 -3.95
C LYS A 535 10.31 -24.93 -3.65
N PHE A 536 9.76 -25.73 -2.73
CA PHE A 536 8.34 -25.79 -2.41
C PHE A 536 7.94 -24.90 -1.23
N VAL A 537 8.90 -24.23 -0.57
CA VAL A 537 8.61 -23.34 0.54
C VAL A 537 7.84 -22.13 0.01
N ASP A 538 6.56 -22.08 0.32
CA ASP A 538 5.65 -21.02 -0.11
C ASP A 538 5.43 -19.99 1.00
N THR A 539 5.58 -20.39 2.28
CA THR A 539 5.23 -19.56 3.44
C THR A 539 6.26 -19.64 4.57
N ILE A 540 6.61 -18.48 5.14
CA ILE A 540 7.36 -18.31 6.39
C ILE A 540 6.47 -17.53 7.36
N ASN A 541 6.26 -18.07 8.56
CA ASN A 541 5.51 -17.43 9.63
C ASN A 541 6.43 -17.07 10.78
N TYR A 542 6.39 -15.81 11.20
CA TYR A 542 6.95 -15.34 12.47
C TYR A 542 5.80 -15.25 13.46
N ALA A 543 5.72 -16.18 14.40
CA ALA A 543 4.63 -16.25 15.37
C ALA A 543 5.09 -16.86 16.70
N ILE A 544 4.57 -16.32 17.80
CA ILE A 544 4.80 -16.86 19.15
C ILE A 544 3.47 -17.35 19.70
N ASP A 545 3.39 -18.66 19.95
CA ASP A 545 2.20 -19.30 20.49
C ASP A 545 1.89 -18.80 21.90
N ASN A 546 0.61 -18.56 22.19
CA ASN A 546 0.11 -18.15 23.52
C ASN A 546 0.70 -16.83 24.08
N ALA A 547 1.33 -16.00 23.24
CA ALA A 547 1.79 -14.67 23.66
C ALA A 547 0.61 -13.75 24.02
N THR A 548 0.64 -13.19 25.23
CA THR A 548 -0.34 -12.17 25.68
C THR A 548 0.08 -10.75 25.32
N THR A 549 1.38 -10.53 25.07
CA THR A 549 1.96 -9.27 24.58
C THR A 549 3.03 -9.56 23.52
N PRO A 550 3.26 -8.66 22.55
CA PRO A 550 4.25 -8.91 21.50
C PRO A 550 5.67 -9.03 22.06
N GLN A 551 6.37 -10.10 21.68
CA GLN A 551 7.74 -10.40 22.12
C GLN A 551 8.75 -10.31 20.98
N ASP A 552 10.01 -10.06 21.31
CA ASP A 552 11.06 -9.95 20.31
C ASP A 552 11.37 -11.31 19.69
N ILE A 553 11.29 -11.40 18.36
CA ILE A 553 11.75 -12.56 17.60
C ILE A 553 12.80 -12.08 16.60
N ILE A 554 14.01 -12.62 16.76
CA ILE A 554 15.10 -12.39 15.82
C ILE A 554 15.27 -13.71 15.06
N GLY A 555 15.07 -13.63 13.76
CA GLY A 555 15.13 -14.79 12.88
C GLY A 555 15.68 -14.35 11.54
N LYS A 556 16.81 -14.92 11.15
CA LYS A 556 17.34 -14.82 9.79
C LYS A 556 16.94 -16.08 9.05
N VAL A 557 16.19 -15.93 7.95
CA VAL A 557 15.78 -17.08 7.13
C VAL A 557 16.33 -16.91 5.73
N ARG A 558 17.01 -17.95 5.24
CA ARG A 558 17.43 -18.05 3.84
C ARG A 558 16.66 -19.18 3.16
N VAL A 559 15.92 -18.86 2.10
CA VAL A 559 15.22 -19.86 1.26
C VAL A 559 15.83 -19.84 -0.14
N SER A 560 16.70 -20.81 -0.44
CA SER A 560 17.54 -20.76 -1.64
C SER A 560 16.78 -20.94 -2.96
N GLU A 561 15.69 -21.72 -2.96
CA GLU A 561 15.13 -22.29 -4.20
C GLU A 561 13.69 -21.83 -4.51
N SER A 562 13.01 -21.16 -3.59
CA SER A 562 11.61 -20.73 -3.77
C SER A 562 11.47 -19.57 -4.74
N LYS A 563 10.44 -19.66 -5.59
CA LYS A 563 10.10 -18.62 -6.59
C LYS A 563 9.05 -17.62 -6.11
N ASN A 564 8.11 -18.08 -5.29
CA ASN A 564 7.06 -17.28 -4.68
C ASN A 564 7.13 -17.52 -3.18
N LEU A 565 7.19 -16.46 -2.40
CA LEU A 565 7.33 -16.56 -0.95
C LEU A 565 6.37 -15.62 -0.27
N THR A 566 5.67 -16.11 0.74
CA THR A 566 4.84 -15.30 1.63
C THR A 566 5.48 -15.27 3.00
N VAL A 567 5.65 -14.07 3.56
CA VAL A 567 6.21 -13.84 4.89
C VAL A 567 5.12 -13.23 5.74
N ASN A 568 4.69 -13.94 6.77
CA ASN A 568 3.68 -13.47 7.71
C ASN A 568 4.35 -13.07 9.02
N LEU A 569 4.10 -11.83 9.46
CA LEU A 569 4.56 -11.30 10.74
C LEU A 569 3.33 -11.16 11.64
N ASP A 570 3.19 -12.07 12.62
CA ASP A 570 2.01 -12.12 13.49
C ASP A 570 1.97 -10.98 14.54
N LYS A 571 0.80 -10.73 15.12
CA LYS A 571 0.63 -9.75 16.21
C LYS A 571 1.43 -10.09 17.48
N SER A 572 1.79 -11.36 17.66
CA SER A 572 2.56 -11.87 18.82
C SER A 572 4.04 -11.49 18.79
N VAL A 573 4.55 -10.94 17.68
CA VAL A 573 5.99 -10.71 17.49
C VAL A 573 6.36 -9.23 17.32
N LYS A 574 7.61 -8.93 17.68
CA LYS A 574 8.35 -7.71 17.35
C LYS A 574 9.59 -8.14 16.57
N THR A 575 9.78 -7.55 15.38
CA THR A 575 10.95 -7.81 14.54
C THR A 575 11.80 -6.56 14.45
N VAL A 576 13.12 -6.72 14.34
CA VAL A 576 14.04 -5.58 14.28
C VAL A 576 14.55 -5.42 12.85
N ASN A 577 14.52 -4.19 12.34
CA ASN A 577 15.19 -3.89 11.08
C ASN A 577 16.70 -3.74 11.27
N GLY A 578 17.52 -4.33 10.40
CA GLY A 578 18.97 -4.13 10.41
C GLY A 578 19.70 -4.91 9.30
N ASN A 579 21.02 -4.75 9.22
CA ASN A 579 21.86 -5.39 8.21
C ASN A 579 22.19 -6.86 8.58
N LEU A 580 22.71 -7.66 7.65
CA LEU A 580 23.17 -9.04 7.91
C LEU A 580 24.25 -9.13 9.01
N THR A 581 25.10 -8.10 9.12
CA THR A 581 26.12 -7.95 10.17
C THR A 581 25.56 -7.39 11.47
N ASP A 582 24.34 -6.86 11.44
CA ASP A 582 23.61 -6.56 12.64
C ASP A 582 23.01 -7.87 13.13
N ASN A 583 23.57 -8.37 14.22
CA ASN A 583 23.15 -9.66 14.73
C ASN A 583 21.71 -9.62 15.24
N ALA A 584 21.14 -8.44 15.52
CA ALA A 584 19.79 -8.30 16.04
C ALA A 584 18.67 -8.23 14.97
N ALA A 585 19.00 -8.24 13.68
CA ALA A 585 18.03 -7.97 12.60
C ALA A 585 17.24 -9.19 12.10
N SER A 586 15.96 -9.00 11.81
CA SER A 586 15.09 -9.96 11.11
C SER A 586 15.27 -9.82 9.60
N VAL A 587 15.78 -10.87 8.95
CA VAL A 587 16.22 -10.84 7.55
C VAL A 587 15.66 -12.03 6.77
N ILE A 588 15.18 -11.77 5.54
CA ILE A 588 14.84 -12.79 4.55
C ILE A 588 15.83 -12.73 3.39
N GLU A 589 16.48 -13.86 3.12
CA GLU A 589 17.26 -14.09 1.91
C GLU A 589 16.55 -15.08 0.99
N ALA A 590 16.29 -14.68 -0.26
CA ALA A 590 15.52 -15.51 -1.20
C ALA A 590 16.05 -15.36 -2.64
N PRO A 591 17.26 -15.85 -2.97
CA PRO A 591 17.98 -15.49 -4.19
C PRO A 591 17.24 -15.77 -5.50
N LYS A 592 16.34 -16.77 -5.53
CA LYS A 592 15.54 -17.18 -6.70
C LYS A 592 14.08 -16.70 -6.65
N ALA A 593 13.69 -15.94 -5.64
CA ALA A 593 12.33 -15.43 -5.54
C ALA A 593 12.08 -14.37 -6.62
N THR A 594 10.97 -14.54 -7.34
CA THR A 594 10.48 -13.56 -8.33
C THR A 594 9.33 -12.72 -7.76
N THR A 595 8.61 -13.25 -6.77
CA THR A 595 7.55 -12.55 -6.03
C THR A 595 7.69 -12.81 -4.53
N ILE A 596 7.60 -11.74 -3.72
CA ILE A 596 7.51 -11.84 -2.26
C ILE A 596 6.27 -11.11 -1.77
N ASN A 597 5.44 -11.79 -1.00
CA ASN A 597 4.33 -11.19 -0.26
C ASN A 597 4.75 -11.04 1.20
N VAL A 598 4.54 -9.87 1.79
CA VAL A 598 4.82 -9.59 3.21
C VAL A 598 3.53 -9.13 3.85
N ASN A 599 3.04 -9.89 4.82
CA ASN A 599 1.84 -9.57 5.58
C ASN A 599 2.24 -9.20 7.01
N VAL A 600 2.02 -7.94 7.37
CA VAL A 600 2.41 -7.37 8.66
C VAL A 600 1.18 -7.18 9.52
N ASN A 601 1.05 -8.00 10.57
CA ASN A 601 -0.01 -7.91 11.58
C ASN A 601 0.52 -7.49 12.97
N MET A 602 1.80 -7.09 13.03
CA MET A 602 2.44 -6.60 14.25
C MET A 602 1.77 -5.31 14.75
N VAL A 603 1.77 -5.10 16.07
CA VAL A 603 1.10 -3.96 16.75
C VAL A 603 2.07 -2.98 17.42
N GLU A 604 3.37 -3.22 17.30
CA GLU A 604 4.45 -2.38 17.85
C GLU A 604 5.39 -1.91 16.72
N ASN A 605 6.35 -1.04 17.06
CA ASN A 605 7.39 -0.65 16.11
C ASN A 605 8.25 -1.85 15.73
N SER A 606 8.33 -2.12 14.44
CA SER A 606 9.03 -3.30 13.93
C SER A 606 9.63 -3.05 12.55
N GLY A 607 10.39 -4.02 12.02
CA GLY A 607 10.80 -3.97 10.62
C GLY A 607 11.31 -5.29 10.05
N LEU A 608 11.50 -5.31 8.73
CA LEU A 608 11.96 -6.48 8.00
C LEU A 608 12.94 -6.05 6.90
N SER A 609 14.05 -6.78 6.80
CA SER A 609 15.04 -6.60 5.75
C SER A 609 14.98 -7.72 4.72
N LEU A 610 14.93 -7.35 3.44
CA LEU A 610 15.10 -8.25 2.30
C LEU A 610 16.53 -8.13 1.77
N ARG A 611 17.27 -9.25 1.70
CA ARG A 611 18.71 -9.28 1.33
C ARG A 611 18.99 -10.41 0.34
N ASN A 612 20.07 -10.28 -0.45
CA ASN A 612 20.52 -11.36 -1.35
C ASN A 612 19.40 -11.88 -2.29
N ILE A 613 18.68 -10.97 -2.96
CA ILE A 613 17.53 -11.28 -3.82
C ILE A 613 17.77 -10.72 -5.22
N HIS A 614 18.13 -11.56 -6.19
CA HIS A 614 18.61 -11.09 -7.50
C HIS A 614 17.55 -11.16 -8.61
N GLU A 615 16.53 -12.01 -8.46
CA GLU A 615 15.50 -12.27 -9.48
C GLU A 615 14.14 -11.60 -9.18
N LEU A 616 14.06 -10.83 -8.09
CA LEU A 616 12.80 -10.26 -7.60
C LEU A 616 12.21 -9.28 -8.60
N LYS A 617 10.94 -9.48 -8.95
CA LYS A 617 10.20 -8.59 -9.85
C LYS A 617 9.12 -7.83 -9.10
N THR A 618 8.42 -8.51 -8.19
CA THR A 618 7.26 -7.95 -7.49
C THR A 618 7.37 -8.15 -5.99
N ILE A 619 7.07 -7.10 -5.23
CA ILE A 619 6.80 -7.18 -3.80
C ILE A 619 5.37 -6.74 -3.55
N ASN A 620 4.64 -7.50 -2.74
CA ASN A 620 3.34 -7.08 -2.20
C ASN A 620 3.46 -6.97 -0.68
N LEU A 621 3.39 -5.75 -0.14
CA LEU A 621 3.42 -5.46 1.28
C LEU A 621 2.02 -5.09 1.74
N THR A 622 1.45 -5.88 2.66
CA THR A 622 0.20 -5.56 3.36
C THR A 622 0.51 -5.24 4.81
N ASN A 623 0.26 -4.01 5.22
CA ASN A 623 0.58 -3.46 6.53
C ASN A 623 -0.71 -3.18 7.34
N ASN A 624 -1.12 -4.12 8.19
CA ASN A 624 -2.46 -4.12 8.77
C ASN A 624 -2.63 -3.35 10.09
N ASP A 625 -1.62 -3.17 10.94
CA ASP A 625 -1.80 -2.38 12.18
C ASP A 625 -0.55 -1.99 13.02
N PRO A 626 0.66 -1.76 12.49
CA PRO A 626 1.77 -1.37 13.35
C PRO A 626 1.76 0.14 13.64
N LYS A 627 2.26 0.50 14.82
CA LYS A 627 2.62 1.88 15.15
C LYS A 627 3.58 2.48 14.12
N LYS A 628 4.60 1.72 13.71
CA LYS A 628 5.51 2.01 12.58
C LYS A 628 6.15 0.71 12.08
N PHE A 629 6.10 0.46 10.77
CA PHE A 629 6.86 -0.62 10.14
C PHE A 629 7.98 -0.04 9.26
N THR A 630 9.22 -0.44 9.49
CA THR A 630 10.34 -0.11 8.61
C THR A 630 10.64 -1.28 7.68
N PHE A 631 10.55 -1.03 6.37
CA PHE A 631 10.79 -2.03 5.34
C PHE A 631 12.05 -1.69 4.56
N ASP A 632 13.04 -2.56 4.65
CA ASP A 632 14.35 -2.35 4.04
C ASP A 632 14.57 -3.36 2.92
N ILE A 633 14.69 -2.86 1.70
CA ILE A 633 14.99 -3.64 0.52
C ILE A 633 16.46 -3.37 0.17
N HIS A 634 17.26 -4.42 -0.01
CA HIS A 634 18.67 -4.26 -0.41
C HIS A 634 18.82 -3.64 -1.81
N GLU A 635 19.91 -2.90 -2.03
CA GLU A 635 20.25 -2.29 -3.33
C GLU A 635 20.50 -3.32 -4.46
N ASP A 636 20.84 -4.56 -4.11
CA ASP A 636 20.97 -5.65 -5.08
C ASP A 636 19.63 -6.16 -5.61
N ALA A 637 18.51 -5.83 -4.93
CA ALA A 637 17.20 -6.25 -5.38
C ALA A 637 16.77 -5.47 -6.63
N ARG A 638 16.53 -6.19 -7.73
CA ARG A 638 16.09 -5.61 -9.02
C ARG A 638 14.55 -5.58 -9.15
N VAL A 639 13.89 -5.15 -8.07
CA VAL A 639 12.42 -5.05 -7.97
C VAL A 639 11.88 -4.13 -9.06
N LYS A 640 10.86 -4.56 -9.80
CA LYS A 640 10.18 -3.73 -10.81
C LYS A 640 8.94 -3.05 -10.24
N THR A 641 8.16 -3.80 -9.47
CA THR A 641 6.87 -3.36 -8.92
C THR A 641 6.82 -3.57 -7.41
N LEU A 642 6.50 -2.52 -6.67
CA LEU A 642 6.24 -2.55 -5.23
C LEU A 642 4.78 -2.15 -4.97
N ASN A 643 3.96 -3.10 -4.55
CA ASN A 643 2.59 -2.85 -4.14
C ASN A 643 2.53 -2.77 -2.61
N ILE A 644 1.89 -1.73 -2.10
CA ILE A 644 1.77 -1.42 -0.67
C ILE A 644 0.30 -1.19 -0.37
N ALA A 645 -0.23 -1.93 0.60
CA ALA A 645 -1.53 -1.67 1.21
C ALA A 645 -1.31 -1.40 2.70
N THR A 646 -1.73 -0.26 3.25
CA THR A 646 -1.36 0.13 4.63
C THR A 646 -2.53 0.70 5.45
N LEU A 647 -2.58 0.34 6.73
CA LEU A 647 -3.43 0.91 7.78
C LEU A 647 -2.63 1.76 8.79
N GLY A 648 -1.31 1.57 8.88
CA GLY A 648 -0.44 2.25 9.84
C GLY A 648 0.73 2.99 9.20
N ALA A 649 1.61 3.56 10.03
CA ALA A 649 2.81 4.23 9.53
C ALA A 649 3.79 3.24 8.90
N LEU A 650 4.42 3.67 7.80
CA LEU A 650 5.31 2.86 6.98
C LEU A 650 6.52 3.69 6.57
N ASP A 651 7.70 3.09 6.66
CA ASP A 651 8.97 3.71 6.30
C ASP A 651 9.73 2.75 5.37
N VAL A 652 9.84 3.10 4.09
CA VAL A 652 10.54 2.29 3.08
C VAL A 652 11.85 2.98 2.73
N LEU A 653 12.96 2.33 3.07
CA LEU A 653 14.31 2.87 2.90
C LEU A 653 14.73 2.94 1.42
N ASP A 654 15.62 3.88 1.09
CA ASP A 654 15.93 4.25 -0.31
C ASP A 654 16.75 3.24 -1.09
N LYS A 655 17.64 2.50 -0.44
CA LYS A 655 18.60 1.62 -1.14
C LYS A 655 17.95 0.67 -2.14
N GLY A 656 16.83 0.06 -1.78
CA GLY A 656 16.11 -0.86 -2.67
C GLY A 656 15.04 -0.20 -3.55
N LEU A 657 14.81 1.11 -3.43
CA LEU A 657 13.88 1.87 -4.27
C LEU A 657 14.56 2.44 -5.53
N GLN A 658 15.89 2.41 -5.60
CA GLN A 658 16.72 2.94 -6.70
C GLN A 658 16.35 2.40 -8.08
N TYR A 659 15.86 1.17 -8.17
CA TYR A 659 15.55 0.52 -9.45
C TYR A 659 14.08 0.10 -9.59
N VAL A 660 13.22 0.52 -8.65
CA VAL A 660 11.77 0.25 -8.72
C VAL A 660 11.13 1.16 -9.75
N SER A 661 10.52 0.57 -10.77
CA SER A 661 9.84 1.31 -11.85
C SER A 661 8.39 1.69 -11.52
N GLU A 662 7.70 0.91 -10.69
CA GLU A 662 6.31 1.16 -10.32
C GLU A 662 6.06 0.90 -8.84
N ILE A 663 5.55 1.89 -8.14
CA ILE A 663 5.13 1.82 -6.75
C ILE A 663 3.64 2.13 -6.69
N ASN A 664 2.88 1.23 -6.09
CA ASN A 664 1.45 1.41 -5.85
C ASN A 664 1.21 1.43 -4.35
N VAL A 665 0.68 2.51 -3.81
CA VAL A 665 0.33 2.65 -2.40
C VAL A 665 -1.18 2.79 -2.27
N LYS A 666 -1.77 2.02 -1.35
CA LYS A 666 -3.21 2.07 -1.06
C LYS A 666 -3.44 2.14 0.45
N GLY A 667 -4.23 3.11 0.90
CA GLY A 667 -4.79 3.05 2.25
C GLY A 667 -5.90 2.02 2.32
N LEU A 668 -5.85 1.15 3.33
CA LEU A 668 -6.84 0.07 3.52
C LEU A 668 -8.13 0.56 4.21
N ALA A 669 -7.99 1.56 5.09
CA ALA A 669 -9.06 2.27 5.79
C ALA A 669 -8.50 3.59 6.33
N ASN A 670 -9.27 4.31 7.16
CA ASN A 670 -8.79 5.51 7.82
C ASN A 670 -7.65 5.16 8.78
N MET A 671 -6.44 5.63 8.47
CA MET A 671 -5.25 5.42 9.28
C MET A 671 -5.31 6.24 10.59
N PRO A 672 -4.63 5.78 11.66
CA PRO A 672 -4.44 6.57 12.88
C PRO A 672 -3.87 7.96 12.58
N VAL A 673 -4.18 8.93 13.44
CA VAL A 673 -3.64 10.29 13.27
C VAL A 673 -2.11 10.28 13.28
N ALA A 674 -1.49 11.12 12.43
CA ALA A 674 -0.04 11.25 12.29
C ALA A 674 0.68 10.01 11.70
N SER A 675 -0.08 9.08 11.13
CA SER A 675 0.52 8.03 10.31
C SER A 675 1.17 8.63 9.06
N LEU A 676 2.46 8.35 8.88
CA LEU A 676 3.25 8.77 7.74
C LEU A 676 3.61 7.53 6.92
N VAL A 677 3.41 7.61 5.60
CA VAL A 677 4.09 6.77 4.63
C VAL A 677 5.29 7.54 4.10
N GLU A 678 6.49 7.11 4.47
CA GLU A 678 7.73 7.67 3.98
C GLU A 678 8.33 6.71 2.95
N LEU A 679 8.40 7.18 1.71
CA LEU A 679 9.22 6.60 0.67
C LEU A 679 10.46 7.49 0.58
N HIS A 680 11.66 6.94 0.79
CA HIS A 680 12.87 7.73 0.65
C HIS A 680 13.15 8.04 -0.84
N ASN A 681 14.42 8.11 -1.24
CA ASN A 681 14.80 8.43 -2.61
C ASN A 681 14.31 7.35 -3.59
N LEU A 682 13.71 7.78 -4.69
CA LEU A 682 13.18 6.94 -5.75
C LEU A 682 14.04 7.07 -7.01
N GLY A 683 14.35 5.95 -7.63
CA GLY A 683 15.21 5.95 -8.82
C GLY A 683 16.68 6.21 -8.48
N ALA A 684 17.53 6.18 -9.51
CA ALA A 684 18.97 6.41 -9.40
C ALA A 684 19.52 7.05 -10.68
N THR A 685 20.69 7.68 -10.58
CA THR A 685 21.34 8.37 -11.72
C THR A 685 21.77 7.43 -12.85
N ASP A 686 21.84 6.13 -12.59
CA ASP A 686 22.14 5.08 -13.56
C ASP A 686 20.89 4.27 -13.97
N SER A 687 19.71 4.54 -13.39
CA SER A 687 18.45 3.89 -13.74
C SER A 687 17.98 4.29 -15.14
N GLU A 688 17.80 3.29 -16.02
CA GLU A 688 17.31 3.49 -17.38
C GLU A 688 15.77 3.57 -17.47
N ASN A 689 15.07 3.17 -16.41
CA ASN A 689 13.61 3.17 -16.34
C ASN A 689 13.10 4.44 -15.62
N GLY A 690 11.90 4.89 -16.01
CA GLY A 690 11.19 5.94 -15.27
C GLY A 690 10.62 5.43 -13.94
N VAL A 691 10.20 6.37 -13.09
CA VAL A 691 9.56 6.09 -11.80
C VAL A 691 8.07 6.39 -11.90
N LYS A 692 7.22 5.41 -11.60
CA LYS A 692 5.77 5.58 -11.50
C LYS A 692 5.33 5.39 -10.05
N LEU A 693 4.59 6.35 -9.50
CA LEU A 693 4.02 6.28 -8.15
C LEU A 693 2.52 6.54 -8.20
N ASN A 694 1.72 5.53 -7.88
CA ASN A 694 0.26 5.67 -7.75
C ASN A 694 -0.12 5.54 -6.28
N VAL A 695 -0.83 6.52 -5.73
CA VAL A 695 -1.29 6.50 -4.34
C VAL A 695 -2.80 6.74 -4.29
N ASN A 696 -3.52 5.82 -3.66
CA ASN A 696 -4.97 5.90 -3.53
C ASN A 696 -5.39 5.75 -2.06
N ASP A 697 -6.38 6.56 -1.65
CA ASP A 697 -7.12 6.38 -0.40
C ASP A 697 -6.25 6.42 0.86
N LEU A 698 -5.16 7.19 0.84
CA LEU A 698 -4.33 7.44 2.02
C LEU A 698 -5.02 8.48 2.93
N VAL A 699 -6.05 8.00 3.62
CA VAL A 699 -6.93 8.78 4.48
C VAL A 699 -6.48 8.63 5.92
N THR A 700 -6.29 9.73 6.66
CA THR A 700 -6.07 9.67 8.11
C THR A 700 -7.20 10.40 8.84
N VAL A 701 -7.41 10.10 10.12
CA VAL A 701 -8.39 10.84 10.93
C VAL A 701 -8.02 12.33 10.99
N TYR A 702 -8.91 13.18 10.47
CA TYR A 702 -8.67 14.63 10.33
C TYR A 702 -8.63 15.35 11.70
N GLN A 703 -7.52 16.05 11.99
CA GLN A 703 -7.36 16.90 13.18
C GLN A 703 -7.62 18.39 12.90
N GLY A 704 -8.71 18.73 12.22
CA GLY A 704 -9.05 20.14 11.99
C GLY A 704 -7.97 20.90 11.19
N SER A 705 -7.55 22.07 11.66
CA SER A 705 -6.61 22.95 10.95
C SER A 705 -5.14 22.51 10.98
N SER A 706 -4.79 21.42 11.66
CA SER A 706 -3.39 20.97 11.80
C SER A 706 -2.89 20.28 10.52
N HIS A 707 -1.76 20.77 10.00
CA HIS A 707 -1.03 20.17 8.87
C HIS A 707 -0.31 18.89 9.31
N VAL A 708 -0.63 17.77 8.68
CA VAL A 708 0.01 16.47 8.94
C VAL A 708 0.39 15.87 7.60
N THR A 709 1.66 15.51 7.42
CA THR A 709 2.13 14.81 6.23
C THR A 709 1.71 13.36 6.29
N ALA A 710 0.92 12.90 5.31
CA ALA A 710 0.58 11.48 5.17
C ALA A 710 1.54 10.77 4.21
N LEU A 711 2.09 11.49 3.24
CA LEU A 711 3.04 10.93 2.28
C LEU A 711 4.26 11.85 2.15
N LYS A 712 5.43 11.28 2.35
CA LYS A 712 6.71 11.92 2.04
C LYS A 712 7.47 11.06 1.03
N VAL A 713 7.97 11.71 -0.02
CA VAL A 713 8.82 11.12 -1.04
C VAL A 713 10.16 11.86 -1.03
N GLY A 714 11.27 11.13 -1.04
CA GLY A 714 12.62 11.69 -1.15
C GLY A 714 12.93 12.28 -2.53
N ASP A 715 14.20 12.23 -2.92
CA ASP A 715 14.64 12.63 -4.26
C ASP A 715 14.12 11.67 -5.32
N VAL A 716 13.58 12.19 -6.41
CA VAL A 716 13.19 11.39 -7.58
C VAL A 716 14.24 11.60 -8.67
N THR A 717 15.08 10.59 -8.91
CA THR A 717 16.22 10.71 -9.82
C THR A 717 16.21 9.64 -10.90
N THR A 718 16.50 10.01 -12.14
CA THR A 718 16.72 9.03 -13.24
C THR A 718 17.96 9.41 -14.07
N LYS A 719 18.39 8.51 -14.95
CA LYS A 719 19.53 8.75 -15.84
C LYS A 719 19.28 9.93 -16.78
N LYS A 720 20.07 10.99 -16.65
CA LYS A 720 19.91 12.26 -17.39
C LYS A 720 20.01 12.14 -18.91
N SER A 721 20.75 11.14 -19.41
CA SER A 721 20.94 10.92 -20.85
C SER A 721 19.81 10.13 -21.51
N THR A 722 18.80 9.68 -20.75
CA THR A 722 17.66 8.91 -21.26
C THR A 722 16.36 9.71 -21.13
N ASN A 723 15.27 9.20 -21.71
CA ASN A 723 13.93 9.76 -21.56
C ASN A 723 13.17 9.15 -20.37
N ALA A 724 13.88 8.64 -19.34
CA ALA A 724 13.27 8.10 -18.14
C ALA A 724 12.63 9.21 -17.28
N GLY A 725 11.30 9.29 -17.28
CA GLY A 725 10.53 10.32 -16.57
C GLY A 725 10.05 9.91 -15.18
N ALA A 726 9.18 10.74 -14.60
CA ALA A 726 8.45 10.46 -13.36
C ALA A 726 6.94 10.65 -13.56
N ASN A 727 6.11 9.66 -13.23
CA ASN A 727 4.66 9.72 -13.35
C ASN A 727 3.99 9.43 -12.00
N PHE A 728 3.54 10.49 -11.34
CA PHE A 728 3.00 10.47 -9.99
C PHE A 728 1.50 10.76 -10.05
N ASN A 729 0.67 9.89 -9.47
CA ASN A 729 -0.78 9.99 -9.46
C ASN A 729 -1.31 9.78 -8.03
N PHE A 730 -1.93 10.81 -7.46
CA PHE A 730 -2.46 10.85 -6.11
C PHE A 730 -3.97 11.05 -6.13
N LYS A 731 -4.70 10.17 -5.46
CA LYS A 731 -6.15 10.27 -5.34
C LYS A 731 -6.58 10.05 -3.90
N ASN A 732 -7.39 10.97 -3.37
CA ASN A 732 -7.97 10.86 -2.04
C ASN A 732 -6.90 10.71 -0.93
N VAL A 733 -5.86 11.55 -0.99
CA VAL A 733 -4.81 11.63 0.04
C VAL A 733 -5.18 12.80 0.94
N THR A 734 -5.98 12.55 1.98
CA THR A 734 -6.60 13.65 2.74
C THR A 734 -5.60 14.64 3.32
N ASN A 735 -4.41 14.18 3.70
CA ASN A 735 -3.37 14.94 4.37
C ASN A 735 -2.28 15.43 3.39
N ASP A 736 -1.21 16.02 3.93
CA ASP A 736 -0.18 16.69 3.14
C ASP A 736 0.71 15.68 2.40
N ILE A 737 1.05 16.01 1.16
CA ILE A 737 1.99 15.32 0.28
C ILE A 737 3.24 16.19 0.16
N GLU A 738 4.39 15.62 0.49
CA GLU A 738 5.70 16.25 0.28
C GLU A 738 6.56 15.39 -0.64
N VAL A 739 7.12 16.00 -1.68
CA VAL A 739 8.17 15.41 -2.53
C VAL A 739 9.40 16.30 -2.41
N ASN A 740 10.59 15.73 -2.20
CA ASN A 740 11.78 16.56 -2.05
C ASN A 740 12.14 17.29 -3.36
N LYS A 741 12.44 16.54 -4.42
CA LYS A 741 12.80 17.09 -5.74
C LYS A 741 12.57 16.10 -6.88
N PHE A 742 12.54 16.62 -8.11
CA PHE A 742 12.65 15.83 -9.33
C PHE A 742 13.94 16.19 -10.08
N ASP A 743 14.82 15.23 -10.35
CA ASP A 743 15.98 15.37 -11.26
C ASP A 743 16.00 14.20 -12.25
N VAL A 744 15.21 14.33 -13.31
CA VAL A 744 14.94 13.23 -14.25
C VAL A 744 15.37 13.56 -15.68
N GLY A 745 15.65 12.52 -16.46
CA GLY A 745 15.93 12.63 -17.89
C GLY A 745 14.67 12.93 -18.74
N GLY A 746 13.55 12.27 -18.44
CA GLY A 746 12.30 12.34 -19.21
C GLY A 746 11.22 13.25 -18.64
N GLU A 747 9.97 13.07 -19.08
CA GLU A 747 8.81 13.88 -18.69
C GLU A 747 8.43 13.70 -17.21
N ILE A 748 7.99 14.77 -16.57
CA ILE A 748 7.38 14.72 -15.23
C ILE A 748 5.87 14.88 -15.38
N THR A 749 5.09 13.96 -14.81
CA THR A 749 3.65 14.07 -14.69
C THR A 749 3.27 13.96 -13.22
N PHE A 750 2.58 14.95 -12.68
CA PHE A 750 2.09 14.98 -11.30
C PHE A 750 0.60 15.28 -11.31
N VAL A 751 -0.21 14.27 -11.04
CA VAL A 751 -1.68 14.38 -10.98
C VAL A 751 -2.13 14.18 -9.55
N ALA A 752 -2.93 15.08 -9.01
CA ALA A 752 -3.46 14.98 -7.65
C ALA A 752 -4.94 15.40 -7.60
N ASN A 753 -5.81 14.58 -7.01
CA ASN A 753 -7.22 14.90 -6.80
C ASN A 753 -7.65 14.59 -5.37
N LYS A 754 -8.38 15.54 -4.74
CA LYS A 754 -8.87 15.45 -3.35
C LYS A 754 -7.72 15.21 -2.38
N ILE A 755 -6.88 16.23 -2.22
CA ILE A 755 -5.64 16.14 -1.44
C ILE A 755 -5.58 17.17 -0.29
N GLY A 756 -4.64 17.00 0.64
CA GLY A 756 -4.30 17.98 1.67
C GLY A 756 -3.50 19.16 1.10
N ASN A 757 -2.28 19.39 1.59
CA ASN A 757 -1.28 20.26 0.95
C ASN A 757 -0.47 19.48 -0.09
N VAL A 758 0.00 20.14 -1.15
CA VAL A 758 1.05 19.59 -2.03
C VAL A 758 2.27 20.47 -1.89
N LYS A 759 3.42 19.87 -1.59
CA LYS A 759 4.71 20.55 -1.53
C LYS A 759 5.76 19.79 -2.34
N ILE A 760 6.43 20.50 -3.24
CA ILE A 760 7.71 20.07 -3.82
C ILE A 760 8.78 20.97 -3.20
N ALA A 761 9.70 20.41 -2.41
CA ALA A 761 10.47 21.21 -1.45
C ALA A 761 11.69 21.92 -2.06
N ASP A 762 12.35 21.31 -3.06
CA ASP A 762 13.62 21.78 -3.62
C ASP A 762 13.51 22.14 -5.10
N GLU A 763 13.87 21.27 -6.05
CA GLU A 763 13.91 21.62 -7.48
C GLU A 763 13.15 20.65 -8.39
N ILE A 764 12.79 21.14 -9.57
CA ILE A 764 12.15 20.35 -10.62
C ILE A 764 13.01 20.45 -11.88
N LYS A 765 13.65 19.34 -12.27
CA LYS A 765 14.50 19.22 -13.45
C LYS A 765 14.01 18.09 -14.35
N SER A 766 13.69 18.44 -15.60
CA SER A 766 13.47 17.50 -16.69
C SER A 766 14.43 17.82 -17.84
N LYS A 767 15.47 17.00 -18.01
CA LYS A 767 16.60 17.35 -18.90
C LYS A 767 16.29 17.21 -20.38
N ASN A 768 15.40 16.30 -20.77
CA ASN A 768 15.08 16.03 -22.17
C ASN A 768 13.60 16.27 -22.53
N SER A 769 12.75 16.66 -21.57
CA SER A 769 11.31 16.81 -21.79
C SER A 769 10.68 17.97 -20.99
N GLY A 770 9.34 18.00 -20.92
CA GLY A 770 8.54 18.94 -20.15
C GLY A 770 8.07 18.40 -18.80
N ALA A 771 7.20 19.17 -18.13
CA ALA A 771 6.51 18.76 -16.91
C ALA A 771 5.03 19.17 -16.96
N THR A 772 4.17 18.28 -16.47
CA THR A 772 2.73 18.48 -16.37
C THR A 772 2.27 18.28 -14.93
N PHE A 773 1.64 19.29 -14.35
CA PHE A 773 1.01 19.26 -13.02
C PHE A 773 -0.49 19.47 -13.19
N ASP A 774 -1.31 18.56 -12.67
CA ASP A 774 -2.77 18.65 -12.67
C ASP A 774 -3.30 18.36 -11.26
N ILE A 775 -3.61 19.43 -10.52
CA ILE A 775 -3.95 19.38 -9.10
C ILE A 775 -5.38 19.87 -8.89
N SER A 776 -6.21 19.08 -8.25
CA SER A 776 -7.62 19.41 -8.04
C SER A 776 -8.11 19.09 -6.63
N ASP A 777 -9.05 19.90 -6.14
CA ASP A 777 -9.69 19.77 -4.83
C ASP A 777 -8.68 19.70 -3.67
N SER A 778 -7.74 20.65 -3.66
CA SER A 778 -6.76 20.81 -2.56
C SER A 778 -7.38 21.54 -1.37
N ARG A 779 -7.27 20.95 -0.17
CA ARG A 779 -7.78 21.54 1.07
C ARG A 779 -6.86 22.66 1.59
N PHE A 780 -5.59 22.65 1.21
CA PHE A 780 -4.60 23.62 1.68
C PHE A 780 -3.86 24.24 0.49
N ASN A 781 -2.55 24.44 0.62
CA ASN A 781 -1.74 25.10 -0.39
C ASN A 781 -1.31 24.10 -1.49
N VAL A 782 -0.81 24.67 -2.57
CA VAL A 782 -0.06 23.98 -3.61
C VAL A 782 1.23 24.75 -3.78
N ASP A 783 2.33 24.20 -3.30
CA ASP A 783 3.65 24.83 -3.23
C ASP A 783 4.67 24.05 -4.07
N ILE A 784 5.12 24.66 -5.17
CA ILE A 784 5.82 23.96 -6.26
C ILE A 784 7.24 24.49 -6.40
N ALA A 785 8.16 23.80 -5.71
CA ALA A 785 9.62 23.91 -5.77
C ALA A 785 10.17 25.31 -5.52
N ASN A 786 11.50 25.44 -5.42
CA ASN A 786 12.25 26.68 -5.38
C ASN A 786 12.73 27.10 -6.78
N ASN A 787 12.88 26.16 -7.73
CA ASN A 787 13.22 26.42 -9.13
C ASN A 787 12.72 25.31 -10.06
N ILE A 788 12.25 25.68 -11.25
CA ILE A 788 11.80 24.77 -12.32
C ILE A 788 12.71 24.93 -13.54
N ASP A 789 13.35 23.85 -13.99
CA ASP A 789 14.25 23.77 -15.16
C ASP A 789 13.86 22.56 -16.03
N VAL A 790 12.92 22.79 -16.94
CA VAL A 790 12.44 21.78 -17.91
C VAL A 790 12.81 22.21 -19.33
N LYS A 791 13.02 21.24 -20.23
CA LYS A 791 13.49 21.54 -21.58
C LYS A 791 12.38 22.07 -22.51
N ASN A 792 11.19 21.47 -22.43
CA ASN A 792 10.08 21.75 -23.34
C ASN A 792 8.98 22.54 -22.62
N ASP A 793 7.79 21.95 -22.47
CA ASP A 793 6.62 22.63 -21.92
C ASP A 793 6.50 22.44 -20.40
N LEU A 794 6.11 23.49 -19.70
CA LEU A 794 5.55 23.40 -18.35
C LEU A 794 4.04 23.62 -18.44
N ASN A 795 3.26 22.57 -18.21
CA ASN A 795 1.81 22.65 -18.10
C ASN A 795 1.41 22.55 -16.62
N PHE A 796 0.79 23.59 -16.08
CA PHE A 796 0.37 23.65 -14.69
C PHE A 796 -1.13 23.94 -14.61
N THR A 797 -1.89 23.02 -14.03
CA THR A 797 -3.32 23.17 -13.80
C THR A 797 -3.61 23.01 -12.32
N ALA A 798 -4.32 23.97 -11.73
CA ALA A 798 -4.86 23.82 -10.38
C ALA A 798 -6.32 24.24 -10.30
N LYS A 799 -7.18 23.41 -9.69
CA LYS A 799 -8.62 23.66 -9.56
C LYS A 799 -9.13 23.41 -8.15
N GLY A 800 -9.89 24.35 -7.60
CA GLY A 800 -10.54 24.16 -6.30
C GLY A 800 -9.55 24.08 -5.14
N VAL A 801 -8.58 25.00 -5.11
CA VAL A 801 -7.58 25.10 -4.05
C VAL A 801 -8.10 26.05 -2.97
N THR A 802 -8.21 25.56 -1.73
CA THR A 802 -8.68 26.38 -0.61
C THR A 802 -7.58 27.29 -0.06
N GLY A 803 -6.32 26.85 -0.08
CA GLY A 803 -5.17 27.67 0.26
C GLY A 803 -4.65 28.50 -0.92
N GLN A 804 -3.34 28.75 -0.91
CA GLN A 804 -2.61 29.50 -1.93
C GLN A 804 -1.95 28.57 -2.96
N VAL A 805 -1.78 29.05 -4.19
CA VAL A 805 -0.91 28.42 -5.20
C VAL A 805 0.39 29.21 -5.30
N LEU A 806 1.52 28.53 -5.06
CA LEU A 806 2.88 29.05 -5.16
C LEU A 806 3.63 28.26 -6.24
N ILE A 807 4.09 28.95 -7.28
CA ILE A 807 4.92 28.38 -8.34
C ILE A 807 6.21 29.20 -8.38
N SER A 808 7.36 28.54 -8.21
CA SER A 808 8.65 29.24 -8.22
C SER A 808 9.11 29.69 -9.61
N ASN A 809 10.35 30.18 -9.71
CA ASN A 809 10.95 30.63 -10.97
C ASN A 809 10.97 29.51 -12.02
N ILE A 810 10.68 29.88 -13.27
CA ILE A 810 10.40 28.96 -14.36
C ILE A 810 11.41 29.14 -15.49
N LYS A 811 12.06 28.04 -15.85
CA LYS A 811 12.85 27.89 -17.08
C LYS A 811 12.27 26.70 -17.87
N ALA A 812 11.61 27.03 -18.97
CA ALA A 812 10.95 26.14 -19.92
C ALA A 812 10.96 26.80 -21.30
N GLU A 813 10.63 26.07 -22.36
CA GLU A 813 10.38 26.67 -23.68
C GLU A 813 8.99 27.31 -23.72
N ASN A 814 7.96 26.57 -23.30
CA ASN A 814 6.57 27.05 -23.22
C ASN A 814 6.03 26.89 -21.80
N VAL A 815 5.29 27.89 -21.31
CA VAL A 815 4.70 27.89 -19.97
C VAL A 815 3.20 28.07 -20.08
N ASN A 816 2.42 27.09 -19.66
CA ASN A 816 0.96 27.11 -19.69
C ASN A 816 0.42 26.91 -18.26
N ILE A 817 -0.22 27.93 -17.69
CA ILE A 817 -0.75 27.93 -16.32
C ILE A 817 -2.26 28.16 -16.36
N ASN A 818 -3.03 27.22 -15.83
CA ASN A 818 -4.49 27.25 -15.79
C ASN A 818 -4.98 27.10 -14.35
N LEU A 819 -5.47 28.18 -13.75
CA LEU A 819 -5.88 28.19 -12.35
C LEU A 819 -7.36 28.51 -12.23
N SER A 820 -8.11 27.69 -11.48
CA SER A 820 -9.54 27.92 -11.29
C SER A 820 -10.02 27.70 -9.86
N ASN A 821 -10.93 28.55 -9.37
CA ASN A 821 -11.51 28.44 -8.03
C ASN A 821 -10.44 28.41 -6.91
N ILE A 822 -9.56 29.42 -6.89
CA ILE A 822 -8.46 29.55 -5.93
C ILE A 822 -8.84 30.55 -4.85
N LYS A 823 -8.88 30.12 -3.59
CA LYS A 823 -9.40 30.94 -2.49
C LYS A 823 -8.34 31.78 -1.79
N GLY A 824 -7.10 31.29 -1.65
CA GLY A 824 -6.05 31.97 -0.89
C GLY A 824 -6.40 32.15 0.59
N GLN A 825 -7.13 31.21 1.19
CA GLN A 825 -7.54 31.34 2.59
C GLN A 825 -6.30 31.47 3.49
N ASN A 826 -6.31 32.42 4.43
CA ASN A 826 -5.20 32.72 5.34
C ASN A 826 -3.86 33.13 4.69
N ALA A 827 -3.84 33.44 3.38
CA ALA A 827 -2.66 33.98 2.67
C ALA A 827 -2.89 35.43 2.20
N PRO A 828 -1.82 36.24 1.98
CA PRO A 828 -1.94 37.60 1.45
C PRO A 828 -2.41 37.62 0.00
N SER A 829 -1.97 36.65 -0.81
CA SER A 829 -2.40 36.45 -2.20
C SER A 829 -2.96 35.05 -2.39
N ALA A 830 -3.81 34.85 -3.41
CA ALA A 830 -4.30 33.53 -3.80
C ALA A 830 -3.28 32.80 -4.68
N VAL A 831 -2.52 33.54 -5.51
CA VAL A 831 -1.59 32.99 -6.48
C VAL A 831 -0.31 33.81 -6.48
N ASN A 832 0.84 33.15 -6.37
CA ASN A 832 2.15 33.73 -6.71
C ASN A 832 2.84 32.83 -7.74
N ILE A 833 3.21 33.41 -8.88
CA ILE A 833 4.00 32.78 -9.94
C ILE A 833 5.35 33.47 -9.99
N GLY A 834 6.44 32.71 -9.97
CA GLY A 834 7.81 33.20 -10.00
C GLY A 834 8.21 33.84 -11.33
N ASN A 835 9.48 34.20 -11.46
CA ASN A 835 10.01 34.85 -12.65
C ASN A 835 10.10 33.86 -13.82
N MET A 836 9.80 34.32 -15.03
CA MET A 836 10.08 33.57 -16.27
C MET A 836 11.52 33.82 -16.68
N ASN A 837 12.26 32.77 -17.03
CA ASN A 837 13.63 32.93 -17.53
C ASN A 837 13.62 33.58 -18.91
N ALA A 838 13.94 34.87 -18.94
CA ALA A 838 13.97 35.75 -20.12
C ALA A 838 14.70 35.15 -21.33
N ASP A 839 15.78 34.41 -21.09
CA ASP A 839 16.64 33.89 -22.14
C ASP A 839 16.05 32.61 -22.77
N HIS A 840 15.34 31.78 -22.00
CA HIS A 840 14.87 30.46 -22.44
C HIS A 840 13.38 30.43 -22.82
N VAL A 841 12.53 31.12 -22.07
CA VAL A 841 11.07 31.05 -22.28
C VAL A 841 10.69 31.76 -23.58
N LYS A 842 9.89 31.08 -24.40
CA LYS A 842 9.37 31.57 -25.69
C LYS A 842 7.90 31.98 -25.57
N ASN A 843 7.07 31.15 -24.94
CA ASN A 843 5.63 31.39 -24.82
C ASN A 843 5.17 31.29 -23.36
N VAL A 844 4.30 32.21 -22.94
CA VAL A 844 3.64 32.20 -21.63
C VAL A 844 2.13 32.35 -21.83
N ASN A 845 1.36 31.37 -21.37
CA ASN A 845 -0.10 31.40 -21.31
C ASN A 845 -0.55 31.27 -19.86
N ILE A 846 -1.21 32.29 -19.32
CA ILE A 846 -1.78 32.26 -17.96
C ILE A 846 -3.28 32.49 -18.09
N THR A 847 -4.08 31.51 -17.68
CA THR A 847 -5.54 31.59 -17.67
C THR A 847 -6.05 31.40 -16.25
N LEU A 848 -6.79 32.38 -15.74
CA LEU A 848 -7.34 32.40 -14.39
C LEU A 848 -8.87 32.42 -14.45
N LYS A 849 -9.50 31.77 -13.47
CA LYS A 849 -10.95 31.77 -13.31
C LYS A 849 -11.34 31.64 -11.85
N ASP A 850 -12.27 32.45 -11.36
CA ASP A 850 -12.77 32.40 -9.99
C ASP A 850 -11.62 32.47 -8.94
N VAL A 851 -10.73 33.47 -9.05
CA VAL A 851 -9.66 33.69 -8.05
C VAL A 851 -10.10 34.75 -7.05
N PHE A 852 -10.05 34.42 -5.75
CA PHE A 852 -10.76 35.22 -4.72
C PHE A 852 -9.89 36.29 -4.03
N LYS A 853 -8.58 36.31 -4.27
CA LYS A 853 -7.62 37.29 -3.74
C LYS A 853 -6.59 37.68 -4.80
N ASP A 854 -5.56 38.38 -4.39
CA ASP A 854 -4.50 38.92 -5.25
C ASP A 854 -3.74 37.82 -5.99
N VAL A 855 -3.24 38.19 -7.17
CA VAL A 855 -2.41 37.40 -8.06
C VAL A 855 -1.13 38.17 -8.31
N VAL A 856 0.01 37.54 -8.04
CA VAL A 856 1.33 38.12 -8.33
C VAL A 856 2.04 37.25 -9.36
N VAL A 857 2.53 37.86 -10.43
CA VAL A 857 3.38 37.22 -11.43
C VAL A 857 4.74 37.91 -11.43
N GLY A 858 5.82 37.11 -11.36
CA GLY A 858 7.19 37.59 -11.48
C GLY A 858 7.50 38.20 -12.84
N ALA A 859 8.77 38.46 -13.10
CA ALA A 859 9.24 39.09 -14.34
C ALA A 859 8.75 38.35 -15.60
N LEU A 860 8.27 39.13 -16.58
CA LEU A 860 7.70 38.70 -17.86
C LEU A 860 8.44 39.36 -19.03
N ASP A 861 9.78 39.38 -18.98
CA ASP A 861 10.62 40.00 -20.01
C ASP A 861 11.24 38.95 -20.94
N LEU A 862 10.50 38.50 -21.95
CA LEU A 862 10.96 37.50 -22.91
C LEU A 862 11.81 38.17 -24.00
N LYS A 863 13.11 37.87 -24.00
CA LYS A 863 14.04 38.39 -25.02
C LYS A 863 13.88 37.65 -26.32
N SER A 864 14.02 38.29 -27.47
CA SER A 864 13.96 37.61 -28.77
C SER A 864 15.28 36.96 -29.17
N ALA A 865 16.39 37.39 -28.56
CA ALA A 865 17.69 36.73 -28.66
C ALA A 865 18.45 36.81 -27.33
N ALA A 866 19.22 35.78 -27.02
CA ALA A 866 20.05 35.71 -25.82
C ALA A 866 21.32 34.89 -26.06
N VAL A 867 22.34 35.06 -25.21
CA VAL A 867 23.54 34.22 -25.23
C VAL A 867 23.28 32.96 -24.40
N ILE A 868 23.17 31.81 -25.06
CA ILE A 868 22.90 30.53 -24.42
C ILE A 868 24.01 29.56 -24.84
N ASP A 869 24.65 28.93 -23.85
CA ASP A 869 25.80 28.03 -24.06
C ASP A 869 26.96 28.69 -24.85
N GLY A 870 27.16 29.99 -24.66
CA GLY A 870 28.24 30.77 -25.28
C GLY A 870 28.00 31.23 -26.72
N LYS A 871 26.78 31.03 -27.28
CA LYS A 871 26.40 31.51 -28.62
C LYS A 871 25.15 32.37 -28.59
N ILE A 872 24.99 33.27 -29.55
CA ILE A 872 23.72 33.99 -29.72
C ILE A 872 22.69 33.01 -30.28
N LYS A 873 21.62 32.77 -29.52
CA LYS A 873 20.43 32.05 -29.98
C LYS A 873 19.30 33.05 -30.19
N VAL A 874 18.78 33.09 -31.42
CA VAL A 874 17.56 33.83 -31.76
C VAL A 874 16.39 32.87 -31.58
N LYS A 875 15.38 33.28 -30.82
CA LYS A 875 14.14 32.54 -30.65
C LYS A 875 13.18 32.93 -31.77
N ASP A 876 12.32 31.98 -32.19
CA ASP A 876 11.14 32.34 -32.98
C ASP A 876 10.27 33.34 -32.20
N SER A 877 9.23 33.87 -32.85
CA SER A 877 8.35 34.87 -32.25
C SER A 877 7.89 34.48 -30.83
N THR A 878 8.19 35.36 -29.86
CA THR A 878 7.85 35.19 -28.45
C THR A 878 6.45 35.70 -28.16
N SER A 879 5.74 35.07 -27.22
CA SER A 879 4.39 35.52 -26.87
C SER A 879 4.06 35.42 -25.38
N ILE A 880 3.27 36.38 -24.89
CA ILE A 880 2.67 36.38 -23.56
C ILE A 880 1.17 36.57 -23.71
N ASN A 881 0.37 35.67 -23.15
CA ASN A 881 -1.08 35.73 -23.12
C ASN A 881 -1.57 35.53 -21.68
N ILE A 882 -2.26 36.52 -21.14
CA ILE A 882 -2.77 36.53 -19.76
C ILE A 882 -4.26 36.83 -19.82
N ASP A 883 -5.09 35.85 -19.45
CA ASP A 883 -6.51 36.03 -19.15
C ASP A 883 -6.69 35.92 -17.64
N ALA A 884 -6.92 37.06 -16.98
CA ALA A 884 -7.07 37.11 -15.53
C ALA A 884 -8.47 36.69 -15.04
N GLY A 885 -9.42 36.45 -15.95
CA GLY A 885 -10.79 36.07 -15.63
C GLY A 885 -11.43 36.95 -14.55
N ASN A 886 -12.35 36.38 -13.78
CA ASN A 886 -13.03 37.05 -12.67
C ASN A 886 -12.21 36.97 -11.36
N THR A 887 -11.01 37.53 -11.39
CA THR A 887 -10.17 37.71 -10.20
C THR A 887 -10.69 38.87 -9.34
N LYS A 888 -10.93 38.60 -8.06
CA LYS A 888 -11.49 39.59 -7.11
C LYS A 888 -10.44 40.52 -6.51
N GLY A 889 -9.20 40.05 -6.37
CA GLY A 889 -8.09 40.85 -5.85
C GLY A 889 -7.36 41.64 -6.94
N ILE A 890 -6.20 42.18 -6.57
CA ILE A 890 -5.27 42.86 -7.48
C ILE A 890 -4.53 41.83 -8.33
N VAL A 891 -4.43 42.07 -9.64
CA VAL A 891 -3.51 41.36 -10.52
C VAL A 891 -2.26 42.23 -10.72
N ASN A 892 -1.13 41.78 -10.18
CA ASN A 892 0.18 42.41 -10.32
C ASN A 892 1.04 41.61 -11.30
N LEU A 893 1.30 42.17 -12.48
CA LEU A 893 2.04 41.53 -13.56
C LEU A 893 3.45 42.10 -13.67
N GLY A 894 4.45 41.23 -13.57
CA GLY A 894 5.84 41.64 -13.73
C GLY A 894 6.31 42.43 -12.52
N ALA A 895 6.47 41.76 -11.37
CA ALA A 895 6.78 42.26 -10.01
C ALA A 895 7.39 43.69 -9.84
N THR A 896 8.22 44.19 -10.78
CA THR A 896 8.59 45.61 -10.95
C THR A 896 9.04 45.98 -12.39
N GLY A 897 8.73 45.17 -13.41
CA GLY A 897 9.31 45.26 -14.77
C GLY A 897 8.27 45.35 -15.89
N SER A 898 8.72 45.49 -17.13
CA SER A 898 7.85 45.44 -18.31
C SER A 898 7.35 44.02 -18.59
N VAL A 899 6.17 43.93 -19.21
CA VAL A 899 5.67 42.72 -19.87
C VAL A 899 6.11 42.79 -21.33
N SER A 900 7.10 41.99 -21.70
CA SER A 900 7.84 42.13 -22.95
C SER A 900 7.91 40.80 -23.72
N ALA A 901 7.46 40.82 -24.97
CA ALA A 901 7.49 39.72 -25.94
C ALA A 901 7.22 40.29 -27.35
N ASP A 902 7.21 39.48 -28.40
CA ASP A 902 6.87 39.97 -29.75
C ASP A 902 5.35 40.23 -29.87
N SER A 903 4.56 39.39 -29.18
CA SER A 903 3.11 39.55 -29.02
C SER A 903 2.71 39.47 -27.54
N VAL A 904 1.93 40.44 -27.06
CA VAL A 904 1.42 40.50 -25.69
C VAL A 904 -0.10 40.68 -25.68
N THR A 905 -0.80 39.75 -25.05
CA THR A 905 -2.23 39.85 -24.73
C THR A 905 -2.42 39.88 -23.22
N VAL A 906 -3.09 40.90 -22.71
CA VAL A 906 -3.42 41.07 -21.29
C VAL A 906 -4.90 41.41 -21.19
N ASP A 907 -5.71 40.45 -20.75
CA ASP A 907 -7.14 40.59 -20.51
C ASP A 907 -7.43 40.65 -19.01
N LEU A 908 -7.72 41.85 -18.52
CA LEU A 908 -8.10 42.18 -17.15
C LEU A 908 -9.58 42.58 -17.06
N SER A 909 -10.35 42.44 -18.15
CA SER A 909 -11.70 43.02 -18.30
C SER A 909 -12.71 42.61 -17.22
N LYS A 910 -12.52 41.43 -16.64
CA LYS A 910 -13.38 40.82 -15.61
C LYS A 910 -12.83 40.95 -14.19
N THR A 911 -11.66 41.57 -14.01
CA THR A 911 -11.05 41.79 -12.70
C THR A 911 -11.71 42.97 -11.98
N ILE A 912 -11.65 42.98 -10.64
CA ILE A 912 -12.27 44.04 -9.81
C ILE A 912 -11.20 44.93 -9.15
N GLY A 913 -10.01 44.38 -8.87
CA GLY A 913 -8.92 45.13 -8.21
C GLY A 913 -8.26 46.18 -9.11
N ALA A 914 -7.57 47.13 -8.47
CA ALA A 914 -6.69 48.09 -9.15
C ALA A 914 -5.41 47.37 -9.58
N ASN A 915 -5.39 46.87 -10.82
CA ASN A 915 -4.28 46.08 -11.35
C ASN A 915 -3.00 46.91 -11.52
N VAL A 916 -1.87 46.22 -11.63
CA VAL A 916 -0.55 46.84 -11.66
C VAL A 916 0.33 46.16 -12.71
N PHE A 917 0.93 46.95 -13.60
CA PHE A 917 2.10 46.62 -14.41
C PHE A 917 2.80 47.91 -14.85
N ASN A 918 4.10 47.86 -15.14
CA ASN A 918 4.88 49.06 -15.50
C ASN A 918 4.63 49.52 -16.94
N SER A 919 4.86 48.62 -17.90
CA SER A 919 4.64 48.86 -19.33
C SER A 919 4.53 47.54 -20.09
N ILE A 920 3.93 47.59 -21.29
CA ILE A 920 3.94 46.50 -22.27
C ILE A 920 4.95 46.85 -23.37
N VAL A 921 5.84 45.93 -23.72
CA VAL A 921 6.82 46.12 -24.82
C VAL A 921 6.62 45.03 -25.87
N ALA A 922 6.02 45.34 -27.01
CA ALA A 922 5.72 44.36 -28.06
C ALA A 922 5.49 44.99 -29.44
N ASP A 923 5.41 44.16 -30.49
CA ASP A 923 4.93 44.57 -31.82
C ASP A 923 3.41 44.45 -31.90
N THR A 924 2.86 43.36 -31.36
CA THR A 924 1.41 43.12 -31.31
C THR A 924 0.92 43.19 -29.87
N VAL A 925 0.00 44.11 -29.59
CA VAL A 925 -0.59 44.29 -28.25
C VAL A 925 -2.10 44.13 -28.28
N VAL A 926 -2.63 43.33 -27.36
CA VAL A 926 -4.06 43.33 -27.01
C VAL A 926 -4.16 43.59 -25.52
N TYR A 927 -4.62 44.77 -25.15
CA TYR A 927 -4.84 45.15 -23.76
C TYR A 927 -6.32 45.37 -23.50
N LYS A 928 -6.87 44.69 -22.50
CA LYS A 928 -8.22 44.96 -21.99
C LYS A 928 -8.15 45.25 -20.50
N GLY A 929 -8.24 46.52 -20.13
CA GLY A 929 -8.33 46.99 -18.74
C GLY A 929 -9.62 46.52 -18.05
N SER A 930 -9.66 46.65 -16.73
CA SER A 930 -10.87 46.33 -15.96
C SER A 930 -11.99 47.31 -16.30
N THR A 931 -13.20 46.78 -16.48
CA THR A 931 -14.40 47.59 -16.71
C THR A 931 -14.82 48.43 -15.49
N GLN A 932 -14.28 48.14 -14.30
CA GLN A 932 -14.70 48.78 -13.04
C GLN A 932 -13.64 49.71 -12.47
N THR A 933 -12.37 49.27 -12.47
CA THR A 933 -11.27 49.95 -11.77
C THR A 933 -10.14 50.26 -12.76
N PRO A 934 -9.69 51.52 -12.89
CA PRO A 934 -8.59 51.86 -13.77
C PRO A 934 -7.30 51.15 -13.34
N LEU A 935 -6.32 51.11 -14.24
CA LEU A 935 -4.97 50.71 -13.91
C LEU A 935 -4.41 51.66 -12.83
N SER A 936 -3.57 51.15 -11.93
CA SER A 936 -2.96 51.99 -10.88
C SER A 936 -2.05 53.12 -11.40
N THR A 937 -1.69 53.08 -12.68
CA THR A 937 -0.89 54.05 -13.43
C THR A 937 -1.45 54.19 -14.85
N ASP A 938 -0.86 55.09 -15.66
CA ASP A 938 -1.15 55.17 -17.10
C ASP A 938 -0.88 53.83 -17.81
N VAL A 939 -1.60 53.58 -18.90
CA VAL A 939 -1.37 52.44 -19.79
C VAL A 939 -0.17 52.74 -20.67
N ASN A 940 1.01 52.27 -20.25
CA ASN A 940 2.25 52.46 -21.01
C ASN A 940 2.48 51.30 -21.99
N ILE A 941 2.58 51.61 -23.28
CA ILE A 941 2.93 50.68 -24.35
C ILE A 941 4.18 51.19 -25.09
N THR A 942 5.15 50.31 -25.27
CA THR A 942 6.37 50.57 -26.03
C THR A 942 6.42 49.68 -27.25
N MET A 943 6.52 50.29 -28.43
CA MET A 943 6.65 49.64 -29.72
C MET A 943 8.05 49.03 -29.83
N LYS A 944 8.12 47.70 -29.92
CA LYS A 944 9.38 46.96 -29.93
C LYS A 944 10.11 47.13 -31.28
N GLN A 945 11.44 47.07 -31.25
CA GLN A 945 12.31 47.14 -32.42
C GLN A 945 13.42 46.08 -32.33
N ASP A 946 13.04 44.81 -32.43
CA ASP A 946 13.92 43.66 -32.30
C ASP A 946 14.07 42.84 -33.59
N ILE A 947 14.76 41.70 -33.52
CA ILE A 947 15.02 40.86 -34.70
C ILE A 947 13.73 40.27 -35.32
N ASN A 948 12.72 40.02 -34.49
CA ASN A 948 11.43 39.46 -34.88
C ASN A 948 10.41 40.54 -35.23
N SER A 949 10.72 41.82 -34.98
CA SER A 949 9.79 42.93 -35.13
C SER A 949 9.06 42.98 -36.47
N LYS A 950 7.81 43.39 -36.38
CA LYS A 950 6.85 43.60 -37.47
C LYS A 950 6.26 45.01 -37.34
N ASP A 951 5.33 45.33 -38.22
CA ASP A 951 4.44 46.49 -38.07
C ASP A 951 3.74 46.48 -36.71
N PHE A 952 3.80 47.62 -36.00
CA PHE A 952 3.22 47.72 -34.67
C PHE A 952 1.69 47.83 -34.76
N VAL A 953 1.01 46.96 -34.03
CA VAL A 953 -0.45 46.92 -33.93
C VAL A 953 -0.86 46.79 -32.47
N ALA A 954 -1.69 47.72 -31.99
CA ALA A 954 -2.29 47.66 -30.66
C ALA A 954 -3.82 47.72 -30.73
N ASN A 955 -4.48 46.86 -29.96
CA ASN A 955 -5.90 46.94 -29.66
C ASN A 955 -6.07 47.15 -28.15
N VAL A 956 -6.58 48.32 -27.77
CA VAL A 956 -6.60 48.81 -26.38
C VAL A 956 -8.04 49.07 -25.96
N THR A 957 -8.45 48.44 -24.86
CA THR A 957 -9.68 48.76 -24.14
C THR A 957 -9.33 49.14 -22.71
N THR A 958 -9.85 50.26 -22.20
CA THR A 958 -9.59 50.73 -20.83
C THR A 958 -10.87 50.71 -19.98
N SER A 959 -10.88 51.42 -18.85
CA SER A 959 -11.96 51.39 -17.88
C SER A 959 -13.09 52.37 -18.25
N ALA A 960 -14.14 52.44 -17.42
CA ALA A 960 -15.17 53.48 -17.57
C ALA A 960 -14.78 54.82 -16.91
N GLN A 961 -13.56 54.92 -16.35
CA GLN A 961 -13.03 56.11 -15.70
C GLN A 961 -12.00 56.79 -16.62
N ALA A 962 -11.48 57.96 -16.23
CA ALA A 962 -10.46 58.65 -17.00
C ALA A 962 -9.16 57.83 -17.04
N ASP A 963 -8.76 57.42 -18.24
CA ASP A 963 -7.57 56.64 -18.53
C ASP A 963 -6.62 57.39 -19.47
N LYS A 964 -5.33 57.08 -19.36
CA LYS A 964 -4.29 57.64 -20.22
C LYS A 964 -3.48 56.55 -20.91
N LEU A 965 -3.42 56.61 -22.23
CA LEU A 965 -2.61 55.74 -23.07
C LEU A 965 -1.30 56.44 -23.49
N VAL A 966 -0.16 55.86 -23.16
CA VAL A 966 1.17 56.38 -23.55
C VAL A 966 1.83 55.38 -24.49
N VAL A 967 2.07 55.78 -25.74
CA VAL A 967 2.71 54.95 -26.77
C VAL A 967 4.08 55.53 -27.14
N THR A 968 5.14 54.72 -27.02
CA THR A 968 6.53 55.15 -27.24
C THR A 968 7.31 54.17 -28.10
N ALA A 969 8.29 54.64 -28.87
CA ALA A 969 9.20 53.77 -29.62
C ALA A 969 10.35 53.25 -28.74
N ALA A 970 10.58 51.92 -28.70
CA ALA A 970 11.76 51.33 -28.05
C ALA A 970 13.05 51.69 -28.79
N THR A 971 14.18 51.70 -28.09
CA THR A 971 15.49 51.68 -28.75
C THR A 971 15.65 50.40 -29.58
N LYS A 972 16.27 50.51 -30.75
CA LYS A 972 16.58 49.36 -31.60
C LYS A 972 17.46 48.35 -30.85
N PHE A 973 17.04 47.08 -30.84
CA PHE A 973 17.75 45.99 -30.18
C PHE A 973 19.11 45.74 -30.83
N SER A 974 20.13 45.46 -30.02
CA SER A 974 21.43 45.00 -30.47
C SER A 974 22.03 44.05 -29.43
N LEU A 975 22.53 42.90 -29.88
CA LEU A 975 23.23 41.91 -29.05
C LEU A 975 24.53 41.49 -29.74
N VAL A 976 25.65 41.60 -29.03
CA VAL A 976 26.99 41.23 -29.50
C VAL A 976 27.62 40.23 -28.54
N ASN A 977 28.17 39.14 -29.07
CA ASN A 977 28.91 38.13 -28.31
C ASN A 977 30.12 37.67 -29.13
N GLY A 978 31.31 38.20 -28.81
CA GLY A 978 32.50 37.97 -29.63
C GLY A 978 32.33 38.54 -31.04
N SER A 979 32.45 37.68 -32.06
CA SER A 979 32.22 38.06 -33.48
C SER A 979 30.78 37.89 -33.95
N GLU A 980 29.90 37.27 -33.14
CA GLU A 980 28.48 37.14 -33.47
C GLU A 980 27.76 38.43 -33.05
N SER A 981 26.90 38.96 -33.93
CA SER A 981 26.04 40.10 -33.62
C SER A 981 24.68 39.94 -34.28
N VAL A 982 23.65 40.42 -33.60
CA VAL A 982 22.26 40.45 -34.07
C VAL A 982 21.68 41.83 -33.76
N GLU A 983 21.08 42.46 -34.77
CA GLU A 983 20.41 43.75 -34.65
C GLU A 983 18.91 43.60 -34.93
N GLY A 984 18.11 44.48 -34.34
CA GLY A 984 16.68 44.55 -34.57
C GLY A 984 16.32 45.13 -35.94
N LYS A 985 15.03 45.06 -36.29
CA LYS A 985 14.44 45.70 -37.48
C LYS A 985 13.94 47.10 -37.13
N ASP A 986 13.92 47.96 -38.13
CA ASP A 986 13.34 49.30 -38.00
C ASP A 986 11.81 49.20 -38.00
N LEU A 987 11.16 50.06 -37.21
CA LEU A 987 9.70 50.18 -37.19
C LEU A 987 9.21 51.04 -38.36
N GLU A 988 8.31 50.48 -39.18
CA GLU A 988 7.75 51.17 -40.36
C GLU A 988 6.35 51.74 -40.11
N THR A 989 5.48 51.02 -39.40
CA THR A 989 4.12 51.49 -39.13
C THR A 989 3.70 51.30 -37.67
N ALA A 990 2.82 52.18 -37.20
CA ALA A 990 2.16 52.10 -35.90
C ALA A 990 0.65 52.28 -36.06
N THR A 991 -0.12 51.24 -35.79
CA THR A 991 -1.59 51.24 -35.84
C THR A 991 -2.17 50.93 -34.47
N ILE A 992 -2.96 51.86 -33.93
CA ILE A 992 -3.60 51.75 -32.61
C ILE A 992 -5.12 51.80 -32.83
N SER A 993 -5.83 50.88 -32.18
CA SER A 993 -7.28 50.74 -32.28
C SER A 993 -7.89 50.33 -30.94
N GLY A 994 -9.21 50.36 -30.85
CA GLY A 994 -9.94 49.88 -29.68
C GLY A 994 -10.96 50.91 -29.17
N ASP A 995 -11.20 50.89 -27.87
CA ASP A 995 -12.25 51.68 -27.21
C ASP A 995 -11.80 52.03 -25.79
N MET A 996 -11.53 53.31 -25.52
CA MET A 996 -11.04 53.74 -24.21
C MET A 996 -12.13 53.86 -23.14
N GLY A 997 -13.39 53.59 -23.47
CA GLY A 997 -14.49 53.54 -22.52
C GLY A 997 -15.34 54.79 -22.55
N THR A 998 -15.80 55.25 -21.38
CA THR A 998 -16.67 56.43 -21.26
C THR A 998 -16.05 57.49 -20.34
N GLY A 999 -14.75 57.38 -20.08
CA GLY A 999 -14.00 58.29 -19.24
C GLY A 999 -13.73 59.63 -19.93
N THR A 1000 -12.92 60.47 -19.30
CA THR A 1000 -12.25 61.56 -20.03
C THR A 1000 -10.84 61.07 -20.34
N ASP A 1001 -10.73 60.37 -21.45
CA ASP A 1001 -9.62 59.55 -21.87
C ASP A 1001 -8.68 60.33 -22.78
N GLU A 1002 -7.37 60.13 -22.59
CA GLU A 1002 -6.35 60.79 -23.41
C GLU A 1002 -5.24 59.85 -23.88
N TYR A 1003 -4.60 60.18 -25.01
CA TYR A 1003 -3.40 59.47 -25.48
C TYR A 1003 -2.22 60.38 -25.79
N THR A 1004 -1.02 59.81 -25.68
CA THR A 1004 0.22 60.44 -26.14
C THR A 1004 1.03 59.45 -26.98
N PHE A 1005 1.58 59.92 -28.10
CA PHE A 1005 2.42 59.16 -29.00
C PHE A 1005 3.76 59.87 -29.20
N ASN A 1006 4.86 59.14 -29.00
CA ASN A 1006 6.21 59.64 -29.18
C ASN A 1006 7.08 58.64 -29.96
N ASP A 1007 7.60 59.09 -31.10
CA ASP A 1007 8.42 58.28 -32.01
C ASP A 1007 9.94 58.38 -31.80
N THR A 1008 10.45 58.94 -30.68
CA THR A 1008 11.87 59.31 -30.45
C THR A 1008 12.93 58.32 -30.99
N ASN A 1009 12.64 57.01 -31.06
CA ASN A 1009 13.57 55.98 -31.54
C ASN A 1009 13.18 55.31 -32.89
N ALA A 1010 12.14 55.78 -33.58
CA ALA A 1010 11.58 55.17 -34.78
C ALA A 1010 11.87 56.01 -36.05
N GLU A 1011 13.14 56.07 -36.48
CA GLU A 1011 13.58 56.93 -37.58
C GLU A 1011 12.99 56.59 -38.97
N LYS A 1012 12.44 55.37 -39.13
CA LYS A 1012 11.91 54.84 -40.39
C LYS A 1012 10.38 54.77 -40.46
N LEU A 1013 9.68 55.35 -39.48
CA LEU A 1013 8.23 55.29 -39.40
C LEU A 1013 7.57 56.06 -40.56
N THR A 1014 6.79 55.38 -41.39
CA THR A 1014 6.05 55.94 -42.54
C THR A 1014 4.57 56.18 -42.23
N LYS A 1015 4.02 55.48 -41.24
CA LYS A 1015 2.59 55.58 -40.89
C LYS A 1015 2.34 55.58 -39.37
N ILE A 1016 1.52 56.52 -38.92
CA ILE A 1016 0.90 56.57 -37.58
C ILE A 1016 -0.62 56.58 -37.77
N ASP A 1017 -1.35 55.67 -37.13
CA ASP A 1017 -2.79 55.54 -37.33
C ASP A 1017 -3.53 55.20 -36.03
N PHE A 1018 -4.21 56.20 -35.46
CA PHE A 1018 -5.08 56.11 -34.30
C PHE A 1018 -6.57 56.11 -34.66
N SER A 1019 -6.92 56.15 -35.96
CA SER A 1019 -8.32 56.31 -36.40
C SER A 1019 -9.24 55.15 -35.99
N GLY A 1020 -8.67 54.02 -35.57
CA GLY A 1020 -9.41 52.89 -35.02
C GLY A 1020 -9.68 52.96 -33.51
N LEU A 1021 -9.15 53.96 -32.80
CA LEU A 1021 -9.29 54.14 -31.35
C LEU A 1021 -10.47 55.09 -31.07
N LYS A 1022 -11.44 54.62 -30.29
CA LYS A 1022 -12.69 55.32 -30.01
C LYS A 1022 -12.74 55.82 -28.57
N ASN A 1023 -13.65 56.77 -28.33
CA ASN A 1023 -13.93 57.40 -27.04
C ASN A 1023 -12.67 57.99 -26.42
N VAL A 1024 -12.07 58.92 -27.15
CA VAL A 1024 -10.88 59.66 -26.75
C VAL A 1024 -11.24 61.13 -26.80
N GLU A 1025 -11.10 61.83 -25.69
CA GLU A 1025 -11.36 63.26 -25.60
C GLU A 1025 -10.18 64.08 -26.11
N LYS A 1026 -8.95 63.62 -25.90
CA LYS A 1026 -7.72 64.35 -26.28
C LYS A 1026 -6.58 63.43 -26.69
N GLY A 1027 -5.79 63.88 -27.65
CA GLY A 1027 -4.59 63.18 -28.05
C GLY A 1027 -3.41 64.08 -28.35
N THR A 1028 -2.21 63.51 -28.29
CA THR A 1028 -0.99 64.20 -28.68
C THR A 1028 -0.10 63.27 -29.49
N ILE A 1029 0.14 63.60 -30.76
CA ILE A 1029 1.08 62.91 -31.64
C ILE A 1029 2.29 63.81 -31.84
N THR A 1030 3.45 63.38 -31.32
CA THR A 1030 4.72 64.06 -31.54
C THR A 1030 5.63 63.21 -32.43
N ASN A 1031 5.81 63.65 -33.68
CA ASN A 1031 6.76 63.07 -34.63
C ASN A 1031 8.06 63.90 -34.61
N THR A 1032 9.08 63.35 -33.98
CA THR A 1032 10.41 63.96 -33.83
C THR A 1032 11.50 63.19 -34.55
N ALA A 1033 11.48 61.86 -34.46
CA ALA A 1033 12.57 61.03 -34.98
C ALA A 1033 12.37 60.70 -36.47
N SER A 1034 11.18 60.23 -36.86
CA SER A 1034 10.95 59.91 -38.26
C SER A 1034 10.87 61.19 -39.07
N LYS A 1035 11.73 61.25 -40.10
CA LYS A 1035 11.69 62.30 -41.12
C LYS A 1035 10.99 61.83 -42.38
N VAL A 1036 10.53 60.58 -42.44
CA VAL A 1036 9.97 59.93 -43.63
C VAL A 1036 8.48 59.59 -43.45
N ILE A 1037 7.80 60.25 -42.53
CA ILE A 1037 6.37 60.02 -42.27
C ILE A 1037 5.52 60.42 -43.49
N GLU A 1038 4.66 59.52 -43.94
CA GLU A 1038 3.75 59.72 -45.07
C GLU A 1038 2.30 59.86 -44.63
N ILE A 1039 1.89 59.18 -43.55
CA ILE A 1039 0.50 59.15 -43.10
C ILE A 1039 0.45 59.33 -41.58
N ILE A 1040 -0.36 60.29 -41.12
CA ILE A 1040 -0.79 60.42 -39.74
C ILE A 1040 -2.32 60.44 -39.72
N LYS A 1041 -2.94 59.58 -38.91
CA LYS A 1041 -4.37 59.65 -38.60
C LYS A 1041 -4.56 59.72 -37.10
N ALA A 1042 -5.26 60.76 -36.64
CA ALA A 1042 -5.62 60.94 -35.24
C ALA A 1042 -7.02 60.36 -34.94
N THR A 1043 -7.56 60.65 -33.76
CA THR A 1043 -8.89 60.22 -33.32
C THR A 1043 -9.93 61.28 -33.67
N ASP A 1044 -11.19 61.08 -33.28
CA ASP A 1044 -12.25 62.09 -33.44
C ASP A 1044 -12.31 63.10 -32.26
N GLY A 1045 -11.30 63.10 -31.38
CA GLY A 1045 -11.18 63.98 -30.20
C GLY A 1045 -10.39 65.26 -30.45
N ASP A 1046 -10.12 66.05 -29.41
CA ASP A 1046 -9.28 67.26 -29.54
C ASP A 1046 -7.79 66.85 -29.62
N ASP A 1047 -7.25 66.71 -30.83
CA ASP A 1047 -5.92 66.17 -31.06
C ASP A 1047 -4.85 67.24 -31.37
N THR A 1048 -3.67 67.08 -30.78
CA THR A 1048 -2.47 67.89 -31.08
C THR A 1048 -1.45 67.08 -31.88
N ILE A 1049 -1.16 67.48 -33.11
CA ILE A 1049 -0.21 66.81 -34.00
C ILE A 1049 0.98 67.73 -34.24
N THR A 1050 2.19 67.27 -33.94
CA THR A 1050 3.43 68.03 -34.15
C THR A 1050 4.41 67.26 -35.03
N LEU A 1051 4.73 67.80 -36.20
CA LEU A 1051 5.84 67.38 -37.06
C LEU A 1051 7.07 68.24 -36.74
N ALA A 1052 8.10 67.66 -36.12
CA ALA A 1052 9.29 68.42 -35.73
C ALA A 1052 10.39 68.37 -36.81
N GLY A 1053 10.98 69.54 -37.09
CA GLY A 1053 12.13 69.69 -37.99
C GLY A 1053 11.86 69.28 -39.44
N ASP A 1054 12.93 68.96 -40.15
CA ASP A 1054 12.92 68.73 -41.60
C ASP A 1054 12.15 67.47 -42.01
N GLN A 1055 11.25 67.60 -42.97
CA GLN A 1055 10.48 66.49 -43.51
C GLN A 1055 11.09 66.01 -44.84
N LYS A 1056 11.24 64.70 -45.03
CA LYS A 1056 11.81 64.06 -46.23
C LYS A 1056 10.77 63.42 -47.15
N ALA A 1057 9.59 63.08 -46.64
CA ALA A 1057 8.53 62.50 -47.45
C ALA A 1057 8.03 63.48 -48.53
N ALA A 1058 7.67 62.94 -49.69
CA ALA A 1058 7.12 63.72 -50.81
C ALA A 1058 5.69 64.19 -50.54
N LYS A 1059 4.90 63.31 -49.90
CA LYS A 1059 3.50 63.55 -49.57
C LYS A 1059 3.28 63.11 -48.14
N ILE A 1060 2.80 64.04 -47.32
CA ILE A 1060 2.38 63.78 -45.96
C ILE A 1060 0.88 63.99 -45.91
N SER A 1061 0.13 62.96 -45.55
CA SER A 1061 -1.32 63.03 -45.34
C SER A 1061 -1.60 63.00 -43.84
N ILE A 1062 -2.12 64.09 -43.31
CA ILE A 1062 -2.61 64.21 -41.93
C ILE A 1062 -4.14 64.15 -41.98
N ASP A 1063 -4.72 63.20 -41.28
CA ASP A 1063 -6.14 63.11 -41.00
C ASP A 1063 -6.31 63.43 -39.52
N ALA A 1064 -6.79 64.64 -39.20
CA ALA A 1064 -6.92 65.09 -37.82
C ALA A 1064 -8.15 64.50 -37.12
N GLY A 1065 -9.07 63.87 -37.88
CA GLY A 1065 -10.35 63.38 -37.38
C GLY A 1065 -11.34 64.51 -37.13
N GLU A 1066 -12.38 64.25 -36.35
CA GLU A 1066 -13.28 65.30 -35.82
C GLU A 1066 -12.66 66.02 -34.60
N GLY A 1067 -13.37 66.96 -33.96
CA GLY A 1067 -12.86 67.68 -32.77
C GLY A 1067 -12.11 68.99 -33.08
N ASN A 1068 -11.64 69.69 -32.05
CA ASN A 1068 -10.86 70.93 -32.20
C ASN A 1068 -9.36 70.61 -32.20
N ASN A 1069 -8.78 70.46 -33.39
CA ASN A 1069 -7.43 69.94 -33.54
C ASN A 1069 -6.38 71.05 -33.62
N THR A 1070 -5.16 70.76 -33.16
CA THR A 1070 -3.99 71.63 -33.30
C THR A 1070 -2.91 70.91 -34.10
N ILE A 1071 -2.63 71.37 -35.32
CA ILE A 1071 -1.65 70.77 -36.21
C ILE A 1071 -0.49 71.72 -36.40
N LYS A 1072 0.71 71.31 -35.98
CA LYS A 1072 1.96 72.01 -36.21
C LYS A 1072 2.79 71.27 -37.26
N THR A 1073 3.01 71.91 -38.41
CA THR A 1073 3.69 71.30 -39.55
C THR A 1073 5.22 71.43 -39.46
N GLY A 1074 5.94 70.56 -40.16
CA GLY A 1074 7.41 70.54 -40.15
C GLY A 1074 8.03 71.46 -41.20
N THR A 1075 9.36 71.53 -41.22
CA THR A 1075 10.12 72.31 -42.20
C THR A 1075 10.25 71.55 -43.52
N PHE A 1076 10.07 72.25 -44.65
CA PHE A 1076 10.37 71.68 -45.96
C PHE A 1076 11.87 71.66 -46.25
N LEU A 1077 12.33 70.63 -46.96
CA LEU A 1077 13.70 70.59 -47.46
C LEU A 1077 13.86 71.54 -48.66
N ALA A 1078 14.98 72.27 -48.67
CA ALA A 1078 15.36 73.09 -49.81
C ALA A 1078 15.45 72.21 -51.09
N PRO A 1079 14.97 72.70 -52.24
CA PRO A 1079 15.05 71.97 -53.50
C PRO A 1079 16.46 71.46 -53.82
N GLY A 1080 16.56 70.21 -54.30
CA GLY A 1080 17.85 69.58 -54.63
C GLY A 1080 18.67 69.10 -53.43
N SER A 1081 18.21 69.28 -52.19
CA SER A 1081 18.89 68.74 -51.00
C SER A 1081 18.93 67.21 -51.00
N ALA A 1082 19.97 66.63 -50.39
CA ALA A 1082 20.07 65.18 -50.21
C ALA A 1082 18.87 64.66 -49.39
N GLY A 1083 17.96 63.92 -50.04
CA GLY A 1083 16.72 63.43 -49.44
C GLY A 1083 15.46 64.25 -49.74
N ALA A 1084 15.55 65.33 -50.53
CA ALA A 1084 14.37 65.99 -51.09
C ALA A 1084 13.81 65.18 -52.26
N ASP A 1085 12.49 64.95 -52.27
CA ASP A 1085 11.83 64.19 -53.34
C ASP A 1085 11.86 64.96 -54.67
N PRO A 1086 12.16 64.30 -55.81
CA PRO A 1086 12.17 64.91 -57.14
C PRO A 1086 10.77 65.26 -57.67
N LYS A 1087 9.69 65.17 -56.90
CA LYS A 1087 8.31 65.53 -57.30
C LYS A 1087 7.68 66.62 -56.42
N GLY A 1088 8.46 67.26 -55.55
CA GLY A 1088 7.95 68.28 -54.62
C GLY A 1088 7.54 67.71 -53.26
N GLN A 1089 7.27 68.59 -52.29
CA GLN A 1089 6.80 68.23 -50.96
C GLN A 1089 5.45 68.89 -50.66
N ILE A 1090 4.45 68.06 -50.35
CA ILE A 1090 3.10 68.51 -50.04
C ILE A 1090 2.67 67.90 -48.70
N ILE A 1091 2.19 68.74 -47.79
CA ILE A 1091 1.51 68.31 -46.56
C ILE A 1091 0.02 68.54 -46.77
N THR A 1092 -0.77 67.48 -46.87
CA THR A 1092 -2.24 67.55 -46.96
C THR A 1092 -2.84 67.28 -45.59
N ILE A 1093 -3.68 68.18 -45.10
CA ILE A 1093 -4.35 68.10 -43.81
C ILE A 1093 -5.85 68.01 -44.07
N LYS A 1094 -6.50 66.96 -43.57
CA LYS A 1094 -7.95 66.87 -43.47
C LYS A 1094 -8.33 67.26 -42.05
N SER A 1095 -9.05 68.36 -41.91
CA SER A 1095 -9.25 69.04 -40.64
C SER A 1095 -10.38 68.46 -39.78
N GLY A 1096 -11.49 68.06 -40.40
CA GLY A 1096 -12.68 67.62 -39.67
C GLY A 1096 -13.78 68.68 -39.67
N SER A 1097 -14.68 68.64 -38.68
CA SER A 1097 -15.79 69.60 -38.51
C SER A 1097 -15.65 70.57 -37.33
N GLY A 1098 -14.60 70.46 -36.51
CA GLY A 1098 -14.38 71.36 -35.36
C GLY A 1098 -13.65 72.66 -35.71
N ASN A 1099 -13.27 73.41 -34.67
CA ASN A 1099 -12.50 74.66 -34.82
C ASN A 1099 -11.01 74.37 -34.71
N ASP A 1100 -10.37 74.18 -35.85
CA ASP A 1100 -9.00 73.68 -35.93
C ASP A 1100 -7.96 74.80 -35.96
N THR A 1101 -6.75 74.52 -35.48
CA THR A 1101 -5.59 75.43 -35.51
C THR A 1101 -4.43 74.80 -36.29
N PHE A 1102 -4.08 75.39 -37.42
CA PHE A 1102 -2.98 74.96 -38.29
C PHE A 1102 -1.78 75.91 -38.12
N ASP A 1103 -0.77 75.51 -37.34
CA ASP A 1103 0.51 76.22 -37.24
C ASP A 1103 1.44 75.79 -38.37
N VAL A 1104 1.45 76.61 -39.43
CA VAL A 1104 2.28 76.45 -40.64
C VAL A 1104 3.55 77.30 -40.60
N SER A 1105 3.84 77.97 -39.49
CA SER A 1105 4.93 78.96 -39.36
C SER A 1105 6.33 78.39 -39.65
N THR A 1106 6.49 77.07 -39.55
CA THR A 1106 7.73 76.34 -39.84
C THR A 1106 7.78 75.75 -41.24
N SER A 1107 6.66 75.64 -41.96
CA SER A 1107 6.57 75.11 -43.33
C SER A 1107 6.94 76.16 -44.38
N VAL A 1108 8.13 76.72 -44.23
CA VAL A 1108 8.66 77.74 -45.13
C VAL A 1108 9.35 77.13 -46.35
N ILE A 1109 9.32 77.86 -47.46
CA ILE A 1109 10.09 77.58 -48.67
C ILE A 1109 11.57 77.80 -48.35
N GLY A 1110 12.42 76.86 -48.79
CA GLY A 1110 13.87 76.96 -48.69
C GLY A 1110 14.51 77.70 -49.88
N ALA A 1111 15.80 78.00 -49.79
CA ALA A 1111 16.54 78.59 -50.91
C ALA A 1111 16.56 77.69 -52.15
N GLY A 1112 16.55 78.28 -53.35
CA GLY A 1112 16.62 77.53 -54.62
C GLY A 1112 15.28 77.04 -55.18
N PHE A 1113 14.16 77.55 -54.66
CA PHE A 1113 12.84 77.36 -55.27
C PHE A 1113 12.78 77.90 -56.69
N ASP A 1114 12.12 77.15 -57.58
CA ASP A 1114 11.87 77.54 -58.97
C ASP A 1114 10.44 77.13 -59.33
N SER A 1115 9.56 78.11 -59.45
CA SER A 1115 8.16 77.89 -59.79
C SER A 1115 7.95 77.18 -61.13
N ALA A 1116 8.91 77.25 -62.05
CA ALA A 1116 8.85 76.53 -63.34
C ALA A 1116 9.12 75.03 -63.21
N ASN A 1117 9.66 74.57 -62.07
CA ASN A 1117 9.96 73.17 -61.82
C ASN A 1117 8.96 72.58 -60.82
N GLU A 1118 8.07 71.70 -61.28
CA GLU A 1118 7.07 71.05 -60.43
C GLU A 1118 7.69 70.29 -59.25
N SER A 1119 8.90 69.74 -59.41
CA SER A 1119 9.70 69.09 -58.37
C SER A 1119 10.08 70.02 -57.19
N HIS A 1120 10.00 71.33 -57.39
CA HIS A 1120 10.29 72.32 -56.35
C HIS A 1120 9.05 72.71 -55.55
N THR A 1121 7.85 72.23 -55.90
CA THR A 1121 6.60 72.53 -55.18
C THR A 1121 6.75 72.29 -53.69
N ARG A 1122 6.40 73.30 -52.87
CA ARG A 1122 6.36 73.28 -51.41
C ARG A 1122 5.07 73.96 -50.96
N LEU A 1123 4.11 73.20 -50.45
CA LEU A 1123 2.86 73.78 -49.96
C LEU A 1123 2.20 72.88 -48.92
N VAL A 1124 1.43 73.53 -48.05
CA VAL A 1124 0.46 72.86 -47.17
C VAL A 1124 -0.91 72.95 -47.83
N THR A 1125 -1.65 71.85 -47.92
CA THR A 1125 -3.04 71.82 -48.37
C THR A 1125 -3.92 71.54 -47.16
N ILE A 1126 -4.96 72.35 -46.96
CA ILE A 1126 -6.00 72.12 -45.96
C ILE A 1126 -7.28 71.79 -46.70
N ASP A 1127 -7.75 70.57 -46.52
CA ASP A 1127 -9.00 70.04 -47.04
C ASP A 1127 -10.09 70.17 -45.95
N LYS A 1128 -11.25 70.75 -46.33
CA LYS A 1128 -12.42 71.00 -45.46
C LYS A 1128 -12.23 72.03 -44.34
N ILE A 1129 -11.59 73.16 -44.64
CA ILE A 1129 -11.53 74.30 -43.70
C ILE A 1129 -12.94 74.80 -43.31
N ASN A 1130 -13.15 75.09 -42.02
CA ASN A 1130 -14.42 75.51 -41.42
C ASN A 1130 -14.38 76.96 -40.89
N VAL A 1131 -15.56 77.53 -40.63
CA VAL A 1131 -15.67 78.82 -39.92
C VAL A 1131 -15.27 78.61 -38.47
N GLY A 1132 -14.34 79.43 -37.98
CA GLY A 1132 -13.73 79.29 -36.65
C GLY A 1132 -12.29 78.76 -36.69
N ASP A 1133 -11.88 78.14 -37.79
CA ASP A 1133 -10.51 77.64 -37.99
C ASP A 1133 -9.46 78.76 -37.99
N LYS A 1134 -8.24 78.42 -37.61
CA LYS A 1134 -7.11 79.32 -37.48
C LYS A 1134 -5.89 78.81 -38.23
N ILE A 1135 -5.25 79.64 -39.04
CA ILE A 1135 -4.01 79.32 -39.75
C ILE A 1135 -2.92 80.29 -39.29
N LYS A 1136 -1.87 79.77 -38.66
CA LYS A 1136 -0.77 80.57 -38.11
C LYS A 1136 0.46 80.50 -39.01
N PHE A 1137 0.86 81.65 -39.53
CA PHE A 1137 2.06 81.87 -40.33
C PHE A 1137 3.24 82.34 -39.47
N ALA A 1138 4.44 82.43 -40.06
CA ALA A 1138 5.63 82.93 -39.40
C ALA A 1138 5.54 84.42 -38.98
N GLY A 1139 4.60 85.18 -39.56
CA GLY A 1139 4.36 86.58 -39.25
C GLY A 1139 3.12 87.13 -39.97
N GLY A 1140 2.98 88.46 -39.96
CA GLY A 1140 1.90 89.18 -40.64
C GLY A 1140 0.86 89.78 -39.71
N THR A 1141 0.72 91.10 -39.71
CA THR A 1141 -0.22 91.84 -38.83
C THR A 1141 -1.27 92.62 -39.61
N ALA A 1142 -1.15 92.66 -40.93
CA ALA A 1142 -2.10 93.33 -41.81
C ALA A 1142 -3.24 92.37 -42.23
N PRO A 1143 -4.44 92.90 -42.52
CA PRO A 1143 -5.52 92.10 -43.13
C PRO A 1143 -5.08 91.44 -44.44
N ILE A 1144 -5.63 90.26 -44.74
CA ILE A 1144 -5.33 89.52 -45.97
C ILE A 1144 -5.73 90.36 -47.19
N GLU A 1145 -4.79 90.54 -48.11
CA GLU A 1145 -5.04 91.22 -49.37
C GLU A 1145 -5.45 90.20 -50.44
N LYS A 1146 -6.67 90.32 -50.97
CA LYS A 1146 -7.16 89.48 -52.08
C LYS A 1146 -6.59 89.99 -53.39
N VAL A 1147 -5.85 89.14 -54.09
CA VAL A 1147 -5.12 89.49 -55.31
C VAL A 1147 -5.86 88.90 -56.51
N ALA A 1148 -6.39 89.76 -57.38
CA ALA A 1148 -7.06 89.36 -58.61
C ALA A 1148 -6.11 89.57 -59.80
N ILE A 1149 -5.58 88.50 -60.39
CA ILE A 1149 -4.67 88.61 -61.53
C ILE A 1149 -5.07 87.65 -62.65
N ASP A 1150 -5.00 88.15 -63.89
CA ASP A 1150 -5.18 87.37 -65.11
C ASP A 1150 -3.85 86.66 -65.45
N ALA A 1151 -3.84 85.34 -65.33
CA ALA A 1151 -2.70 84.51 -65.72
C ALA A 1151 -2.58 84.41 -67.25
N ASN A 1152 -2.47 85.54 -67.96
CA ASN A 1152 -2.35 85.62 -69.43
C ASN A 1152 -3.33 84.70 -70.22
N GLY A 1153 -4.51 84.39 -69.68
CA GLY A 1153 -5.51 83.51 -70.30
C GLY A 1153 -5.17 82.01 -70.46
N ASN A 1154 -4.04 81.49 -69.94
CA ASN A 1154 -3.66 80.06 -70.08
C ASN A 1154 -3.47 79.36 -68.72
N ALA A 1155 -4.09 78.19 -68.55
CA ALA A 1155 -3.87 77.31 -67.40
C ALA A 1155 -2.38 76.92 -67.32
N GLN A 1156 -1.71 77.26 -66.22
CA GLN A 1156 -0.32 76.87 -65.96
C GLN A 1156 -0.26 75.48 -65.32
N ASP A 1157 0.90 74.83 -65.35
CA ASP A 1157 1.09 73.47 -64.82
C ASP A 1157 1.01 73.39 -63.29
N ASN A 1158 1.30 74.48 -62.57
CA ASN A 1158 1.17 74.55 -61.11
C ASN A 1158 0.85 75.98 -60.61
N PHE A 1159 0.40 76.08 -59.34
CA PHE A 1159 0.06 77.36 -58.70
C PHE A 1159 1.23 78.35 -58.64
N ALA A 1160 2.44 77.89 -58.30
CA ALA A 1160 3.57 78.79 -58.13
C ALA A 1160 3.94 79.49 -59.44
N LEU A 1161 3.88 78.77 -60.56
CA LEU A 1161 4.08 79.33 -61.90
C LEU A 1161 2.93 80.27 -62.29
N ALA A 1162 1.70 79.93 -61.92
CA ALA A 1162 0.52 80.78 -62.11
C ALA A 1162 0.65 82.11 -61.35
N ALA A 1163 1.10 82.09 -60.09
CA ALA A 1163 1.33 83.29 -59.31
C ALA A 1163 2.48 84.14 -59.89
N LYS A 1164 3.59 83.51 -60.33
CA LYS A 1164 4.71 84.22 -60.95
C LYS A 1164 4.36 84.91 -62.26
N HIS A 1165 3.74 84.19 -63.20
CA HIS A 1165 3.33 84.73 -64.50
C HIS A 1165 2.12 85.65 -64.40
N GLY A 1166 1.21 85.36 -63.47
CA GLY A 1166 0.09 86.20 -63.10
C GLY A 1166 0.51 87.33 -62.17
N GLY A 1167 1.65 87.98 -62.38
CA GLY A 1167 2.00 89.29 -61.81
C GLY A 1167 2.17 89.41 -60.29
N PHE A 1168 2.12 88.34 -59.48
CA PHE A 1168 2.20 88.42 -58.01
C PHE A 1168 3.46 89.13 -57.51
N PHE A 1169 4.61 88.83 -58.15
CA PHE A 1169 5.91 89.41 -57.81
C PHE A 1169 6.18 90.77 -58.46
N GLY A 1170 5.26 91.28 -59.29
CA GLY A 1170 5.32 92.58 -59.94
C GLY A 1170 4.35 93.60 -59.30
N GLY A 1171 4.75 94.87 -59.20
CA GLY A 1171 3.87 95.93 -58.68
C GLY A 1171 3.77 95.98 -57.14
N SER A 1172 2.58 96.30 -56.60
CA SER A 1172 2.35 96.59 -55.17
C SER A 1172 2.16 95.36 -54.26
N HIS A 1173 2.08 94.15 -54.81
CA HIS A 1173 1.76 92.91 -54.10
C HIS A 1173 2.98 92.12 -53.60
N ASN A 1174 4.18 92.72 -53.64
CA ASN A 1174 5.45 92.12 -53.20
C ASN A 1174 5.99 92.82 -51.92
N GLN A 1175 5.23 92.76 -50.83
CA GLN A 1175 5.61 93.35 -49.55
C GLN A 1175 5.94 92.27 -48.52
N ALA A 1176 7.10 92.43 -47.86
CA ALA A 1176 7.53 91.55 -46.78
C ALA A 1176 6.55 91.59 -45.60
N GLY A 1177 6.34 90.43 -44.99
CA GLY A 1177 5.52 90.27 -43.80
C GLY A 1177 4.02 90.40 -44.06
N LYS A 1178 3.55 90.23 -45.30
CA LYS A 1178 2.12 90.24 -45.65
C LYS A 1178 1.62 88.88 -46.11
N ILE A 1179 0.33 88.64 -45.87
CA ILE A 1179 -0.40 87.45 -46.32
C ILE A 1179 -1.36 87.86 -47.44
N TYR A 1180 -1.25 87.20 -48.58
CA TYR A 1180 -2.07 87.42 -49.75
C TYR A 1180 -2.97 86.20 -50.00
N ALA A 1181 -4.17 86.42 -50.53
CA ALA A 1181 -5.05 85.36 -51.02
C ALA A 1181 -5.12 85.40 -52.55
N TYR A 1182 -4.97 84.24 -53.18
CA TYR A 1182 -4.97 84.07 -54.63
C TYR A 1182 -5.92 82.93 -55.03
N SER A 1183 -6.67 83.07 -56.12
CA SER A 1183 -7.54 81.99 -56.62
C SER A 1183 -6.90 81.29 -57.82
N TYR A 1184 -6.84 79.96 -57.79
CA TYR A 1184 -6.32 79.15 -58.89
C TYR A 1184 -7.05 77.81 -58.96
N LEU A 1185 -7.57 77.48 -60.15
CA LEU A 1185 -8.35 76.26 -60.43
C LEU A 1185 -9.50 76.01 -59.42
N ASN A 1186 -10.22 77.07 -59.04
CA ASN A 1186 -11.34 77.09 -58.08
C ASN A 1186 -10.97 76.85 -56.60
N ASP A 1187 -9.67 76.78 -56.27
CA ASP A 1187 -9.18 76.74 -54.90
C ASP A 1187 -8.57 78.09 -54.50
N THR A 1188 -8.55 78.38 -53.20
CA THR A 1188 -7.91 79.58 -52.65
C THR A 1188 -6.53 79.24 -52.09
N TYR A 1189 -5.51 80.02 -52.43
CA TYR A 1189 -4.15 79.88 -51.95
C TYR A 1189 -3.79 81.10 -51.10
N LEU A 1190 -3.37 80.88 -49.86
CA LEU A 1190 -2.81 81.89 -48.99
C LEU A 1190 -1.28 81.87 -49.10
N VAL A 1191 -0.69 83.02 -49.36
CA VAL A 1191 0.75 83.19 -49.52
C VAL A 1191 1.25 84.19 -48.49
N TYR A 1192 2.10 83.74 -47.58
CA TYR A 1192 2.90 84.65 -46.75
C TYR A 1192 4.21 84.95 -47.47
N ASN A 1193 4.45 86.22 -47.76
CA ASN A 1193 5.70 86.71 -48.34
C ASN A 1193 6.64 87.19 -47.23
N ALA A 1194 7.81 86.58 -47.10
CA ALA A 1194 8.77 86.90 -46.04
C ALA A 1194 9.71 88.07 -46.40
N ALA A 1195 9.93 88.35 -47.68
CA ALA A 1195 10.88 89.34 -48.16
C ALA A 1195 10.26 90.32 -49.18
N THR A 1196 11.03 91.36 -49.55
CA THR A 1196 10.60 92.35 -50.56
C THR A 1196 11.51 92.25 -51.77
N GLY A 1197 10.94 92.35 -52.97
CA GLY A 1197 11.70 92.45 -54.22
C GLY A 1197 12.04 91.10 -54.86
N ASP A 1198 11.41 90.02 -54.41
CA ASP A 1198 11.58 88.69 -54.98
C ASP A 1198 10.98 88.60 -56.38
N ALA A 1199 11.61 87.82 -57.25
CA ALA A 1199 11.14 87.56 -58.63
C ALA A 1199 10.42 86.20 -58.77
N ASP A 1200 10.38 85.43 -57.68
CA ASP A 1200 9.74 84.13 -57.51
C ASP A 1200 9.57 83.91 -56.00
N PHE A 1201 8.92 82.83 -55.58
CA PHE A 1201 8.83 82.50 -54.14
C PHE A 1201 10.23 82.25 -53.57
N GLY A 1202 10.52 82.89 -52.44
CA GLY A 1202 11.83 82.97 -51.81
C GLY A 1202 11.93 82.20 -50.49
N ALA A 1203 13.14 82.20 -49.92
CA ALA A 1203 13.38 81.56 -48.63
C ALA A 1203 12.59 82.28 -47.53
N GLY A 1204 11.79 81.53 -46.76
CA GLY A 1204 10.93 82.05 -45.69
C GLY A 1204 9.45 82.21 -46.08
N ASP A 1205 9.12 82.15 -47.37
CA ASP A 1205 7.73 82.23 -47.83
C ASP A 1205 6.93 81.00 -47.43
N THR A 1206 5.60 81.11 -47.30
CA THR A 1206 4.71 79.98 -47.00
C THR A 1206 3.53 79.97 -47.95
N ILE A 1207 3.25 78.82 -48.56
CA ILE A 1207 2.10 78.62 -49.43
C ILE A 1207 1.14 77.63 -48.76
N VAL A 1208 -0.11 78.06 -48.56
CA VAL A 1208 -1.20 77.23 -48.03
C VAL A 1208 -2.33 77.19 -49.05
N LYS A 1209 -2.69 76.02 -49.53
CA LYS A 1209 -3.87 75.76 -50.36
C LYS A 1209 -5.07 75.46 -49.46
N LEU A 1210 -6.17 76.17 -49.66
CA LEU A 1210 -7.49 75.90 -49.09
C LEU A 1210 -8.37 75.26 -50.16
N SER A 1211 -8.50 73.93 -50.12
CA SER A 1211 -9.24 73.16 -51.14
C SER A 1211 -10.75 73.43 -51.04
N GLY A 1212 -11.39 73.71 -52.17
CA GLY A 1212 -12.83 73.92 -52.28
C GLY A 1212 -13.33 75.28 -51.79
N VAL A 1213 -12.43 76.18 -51.37
CA VAL A 1213 -12.80 77.52 -50.88
C VAL A 1213 -12.79 78.54 -52.01
N ASN A 1214 -13.90 79.26 -52.15
CA ASN A 1214 -13.98 80.40 -53.06
C ASN A 1214 -13.46 81.69 -52.40
N ILE A 1215 -12.40 82.27 -52.99
CA ILE A 1215 -11.76 83.49 -52.48
C ILE A 1215 -12.73 84.67 -52.32
N ALA A 1216 -13.78 84.77 -53.13
CA ALA A 1216 -14.71 85.90 -53.13
C ALA A 1216 -15.40 86.03 -51.77
N ASN A 1217 -15.73 84.90 -51.16
CA ASN A 1217 -16.50 84.82 -49.94
C ASN A 1217 -15.65 84.62 -48.68
N LEU A 1218 -14.35 84.37 -48.85
CA LEU A 1218 -13.41 84.22 -47.74
C LEU A 1218 -13.35 85.51 -46.90
N ASP A 1219 -13.82 85.46 -45.66
CA ASP A 1219 -13.68 86.51 -44.66
C ASP A 1219 -12.77 86.05 -43.53
N THR A 1220 -11.82 86.90 -43.14
CA THR A 1220 -10.77 86.54 -42.19
C THR A 1220 -10.39 87.68 -41.26
N THR A 1221 -9.89 87.33 -40.08
CA THR A 1221 -9.21 88.26 -39.18
C THR A 1221 -7.78 87.83 -38.97
N VAL A 1222 -6.84 88.77 -39.08
CA VAL A 1222 -5.40 88.50 -38.88
C VAL A 1222 -4.96 89.11 -37.56
N ASN A 1223 -4.37 88.30 -36.68
CA ASN A 1223 -3.76 88.76 -35.44
C ASN A 1223 -2.40 88.11 -35.24
N ALA A 1224 -1.32 88.91 -35.32
CA ALA A 1224 0.06 88.46 -35.11
C ALA A 1224 0.45 87.19 -35.88
N GLY A 1225 0.04 87.09 -37.15
CA GLY A 1225 0.32 85.97 -38.06
C GLY A 1225 -0.72 84.85 -38.02
N GLU A 1226 -1.68 84.89 -37.10
CA GLU A 1226 -2.81 83.95 -37.03
C GLU A 1226 -4.01 84.50 -37.82
N VAL A 1227 -4.42 83.76 -38.85
CA VAL A 1227 -5.58 84.01 -39.70
C VAL A 1227 -6.76 83.20 -39.18
N THR A 1228 -7.74 83.85 -38.58
CA THR A 1228 -9.03 83.21 -38.22
C THR A 1228 -10.00 83.31 -39.38
N ILE A 1229 -10.65 82.20 -39.73
CA ILE A 1229 -11.71 82.13 -40.72
C ILE A 1229 -13.03 82.57 -40.09
N ASN A 1230 -13.65 83.62 -40.63
CA ASN A 1230 -14.93 84.15 -40.13
C ASN A 1230 -16.13 83.73 -41.02
N ALA A 1231 -15.93 83.55 -42.33
CA ALA A 1231 -16.96 83.13 -43.30
C ALA A 1231 -16.37 82.64 -44.64
N PHE A 1232 -17.15 81.89 -45.42
CA PHE A 1232 -16.91 81.46 -46.82
C PHE A 1232 -18.18 81.52 -47.68
#